data_AF-A0A836Q4P1-F1
#
_entry.id   AF-A0A836Q4P1-F1
#
_cell.length_a   1.000
_cell.length_b   1.000
_cell.length_c   1.000
_cell.angle_alpha   90.00
_cell.angle_beta   90.00
_cell.angle_gamma   90.00
#
_symmetry.space_group_name_H-M   'P 1'
#
loop_
_entity.id
_entity.type
_entity.pdbx_description
1 polymer ?
#
loop_
_entity_poly.entity_id
_entity_poly.type
_entity_poly.pdbx_seq_one_letter_code
_entity_poly.pdbx_strand_id
1 'polypeptide(L)'
;MDAPADTTGQEVLGSIGLLIDRLNQQVLGTVWLADNSKAITCAHLTVPYANIPEALQVNFPATGITCGVKEIEFHPDFDRWMVKRFAGQTQLFPAFELISQPQNVACLRLVNSLKQLDRDLLPRLTAALVLPPPQGETVVSGQAGRLELTSVLQTLVNARNFGTLVLLDDRNRIIARLFLEDGKMTHAQFRNSKNEEAIYRLITSSEFEKFPFYFTPQTQTEAGWCTFPPIEKNTTFLLMEAYRRMEELNQMVEQAGGLSMVAVRRAENINFDLLPEDWRPLAAYVWNCVNPEMSLGCLTRSLSIDAYSAIGALQVLCGSGQIALEKREPATAGASLPLEMATDSHLSSGDDLYALGIDPRTNLPVIMRGFIVEEFWQGMDQHQVSSISLPLELAGAPLVKDGAVVGIHCGPLVQEFGHYGEGFEPQLMMTVQAAQTCLGQNTPQTIAHSGSYPPVKESAVTANALQMAEQTLETDRLGTPSGSHSPVRARERMETREINAPMQAFSSLFGSIKGAVDGLKKAPPPPPGQFLQSQSLRQAISSNKFSKVADNAEFQNGDLVRFEVKAFEDCFVYVLVKSASTTQAPRLIYPYSQDDDSQISKGSVLTIPERNAARAGHGKQQMAGVMIPGVQGQEEVYMLASRHSLLEAFNTPNVEQIVTDNLSGVCADVNHGASITRPAGAIFHGLASETQIFDPMEKINVLVLRLSHQRP
;
A
#
# COMPACT_ATOMS: atom_id res chain seq x y z
N MET A 1 -7.38 -41.00 2.92
CA MET A 1 -8.01 -39.88 3.64
C MET A 1 -9.09 -39.41 2.71
N ASP A 2 -10.34 -39.62 3.09
CA ASP A 2 -11.46 -39.28 2.22
C ASP A 2 -11.66 -37.76 2.32
N ALA A 3 -11.82 -37.10 1.16
CA ALA A 3 -12.01 -35.65 1.15
C ALA A 3 -13.36 -35.31 1.83
N PRO A 4 -13.45 -34.20 2.59
CA PRO A 4 -14.74 -33.66 2.99
C PRO A 4 -15.57 -33.41 1.73
N ALA A 5 -16.85 -33.84 1.73
CA ALA A 5 -17.63 -34.02 0.52
C ALA A 5 -17.66 -32.78 -0.40
N ASP A 6 -17.54 -33.01 -1.71
CA ASP A 6 -17.28 -32.00 -2.76
C ASP A 6 -18.39 -30.93 -2.98
N THR A 7 -19.40 -30.87 -2.10
CA THR A 7 -20.55 -29.95 -2.22
C THR A 7 -20.30 -28.56 -1.64
N THR A 8 -19.36 -28.40 -0.70
CA THR A 8 -19.20 -27.18 0.11
C THR A 8 -18.78 -25.93 -0.69
N GLY A 9 -18.05 -26.11 -1.79
CA GLY A 9 -17.46 -25.01 -2.55
C GLY A 9 -18.43 -24.23 -3.45
N GLN A 10 -19.52 -24.86 -3.94
CA GLN A 10 -20.41 -24.22 -4.92
C GLN A 10 -21.55 -23.41 -4.28
N GLU A 11 -22.04 -23.81 -3.12
CA GLU A 11 -23.16 -23.14 -2.43
C GLU A 11 -22.79 -21.70 -2.03
N VAL A 12 -21.54 -21.48 -1.59
CA VAL A 12 -21.00 -20.18 -1.18
C VAL A 12 -20.66 -19.23 -2.35
N LEU A 13 -20.64 -19.71 -3.60
CA LEU A 13 -20.35 -18.86 -4.77
C LEU A 13 -21.38 -17.75 -4.97
N GLY A 14 -22.62 -17.95 -4.50
CA GLY A 14 -23.66 -16.92 -4.55
C GLY A 14 -23.32 -15.66 -3.77
N SER A 15 -22.34 -15.76 -2.86
CA SER A 15 -21.91 -14.74 -1.91
C SER A 15 -20.57 -14.10 -2.28
N ILE A 16 -19.93 -14.58 -3.35
CA ILE A 16 -18.71 -14.03 -3.93
C ILE A 16 -19.08 -13.08 -5.07
N GLY A 17 -18.50 -11.88 -5.07
CA GLY A 17 -18.78 -10.85 -6.06
C GLY A 17 -17.52 -10.21 -6.63
N LEU A 18 -17.69 -9.54 -7.77
CA LEU A 18 -16.66 -8.75 -8.44
C LEU A 18 -16.86 -7.27 -8.12
N LEU A 19 -15.82 -6.62 -7.59
CA LEU A 19 -15.79 -5.17 -7.42
C LEU A 19 -15.53 -4.52 -8.78
N ILE A 20 -16.44 -3.68 -9.25
CA ILE A 20 -16.39 -3.06 -10.58
C ILE A 20 -16.41 -1.54 -10.45
N ASP A 21 -15.48 -0.86 -11.11
CA ASP A 21 -15.61 0.56 -11.37
C ASP A 21 -16.61 0.80 -12.50
N ARG A 22 -17.63 1.60 -12.20
CA ARG A 22 -18.75 1.88 -13.10
C ARG A 22 -18.38 2.79 -14.28
N LEU A 23 -17.24 3.48 -14.22
CA LEU A 23 -16.76 4.43 -15.22
C LEU A 23 -16.21 3.73 -16.47
N ASN A 24 -15.32 2.75 -16.27
CA ASN A 24 -14.66 1.99 -17.35
C ASN A 24 -15.08 0.50 -17.37
N GLN A 25 -15.98 0.07 -16.46
CA GLN A 25 -16.38 -1.33 -16.26
C GLN A 25 -15.22 -2.28 -15.91
N GLN A 26 -14.10 -1.74 -15.42
CA GLN A 26 -12.95 -2.53 -14.96
C GLN A 26 -13.29 -3.26 -13.66
N VAL A 27 -13.05 -4.57 -13.62
CA VAL A 27 -13.00 -5.32 -12.37
C VAL A 27 -11.72 -4.93 -11.63
N LEU A 28 -11.89 -4.49 -10.38
CA LEU A 28 -10.82 -4.08 -9.48
C LEU A 28 -10.31 -5.26 -8.65
N GLY A 29 -11.21 -6.15 -8.25
CA GLY A 29 -10.92 -7.31 -7.40
C GLY A 29 -12.18 -8.09 -7.05
N THR A 30 -12.06 -8.99 -6.08
CA THR A 30 -13.16 -9.78 -5.50
C THR A 30 -13.67 -9.16 -4.19
N VAL A 31 -14.93 -9.40 -3.88
CA VAL A 31 -15.57 -9.12 -2.60
C VAL A 31 -16.37 -10.34 -2.14
N TRP A 32 -16.73 -10.40 -0.86
CA TRP A 32 -17.61 -11.43 -0.32
C TRP A 32 -18.58 -10.87 0.72
N LEU A 33 -19.80 -11.42 0.83
CA LEU A 33 -20.78 -10.97 1.82
C LEU A 33 -20.42 -11.42 3.24
N ALA A 34 -20.37 -10.48 4.18
CA ALA A 34 -20.28 -10.74 5.63
C ALA A 34 -21.61 -10.45 6.37
N ASP A 35 -22.49 -9.61 5.79
CA ASP A 35 -23.93 -9.62 6.10
C ASP A 35 -24.75 -9.25 4.85
N ASN A 36 -26.09 -9.31 4.94
CA ASN A 36 -27.03 -9.03 3.84
C ASN A 36 -26.92 -7.62 3.23
N SER A 37 -26.12 -6.73 3.83
CA SER A 37 -25.90 -5.33 3.48
C SER A 37 -24.42 -4.91 3.50
N LYS A 38 -23.51 -5.81 3.89
CA LYS A 38 -22.06 -5.55 3.99
C LYS A 38 -21.25 -6.61 3.26
N ALA A 39 -20.42 -6.17 2.33
CA ALA A 39 -19.37 -6.99 1.73
C ALA A 39 -17.98 -6.60 2.27
N ILE A 40 -17.02 -7.51 2.19
CA ILE A 40 -15.63 -7.31 2.58
C ILE A 40 -14.72 -7.46 1.35
N THR A 41 -13.68 -6.63 1.27
CA THR A 41 -12.64 -6.67 0.23
C THR A 41 -11.35 -6.01 0.73
N CYS A 42 -10.30 -5.98 -0.10
CA CYS A 42 -9.06 -5.30 0.25
C CYS A 42 -9.18 -3.77 0.16
N ALA A 43 -8.54 -3.06 1.10
CA ALA A 43 -8.63 -1.62 1.19
C ALA A 43 -7.94 -0.90 0.02
N HIS A 44 -6.79 -1.40 -0.44
CA HIS A 44 -6.04 -0.78 -1.54
C HIS A 44 -6.84 -0.66 -2.86
N LEU A 45 -7.82 -1.55 -3.08
CA LEU A 45 -8.73 -1.51 -4.23
C LEU A 45 -9.75 -0.37 -4.15
N THR A 46 -10.08 0.07 -2.93
CA THR A 46 -11.22 0.94 -2.63
C THR A 46 -10.81 2.34 -2.18
N VAL A 47 -9.56 2.53 -1.74
CA VAL A 47 -9.02 3.84 -1.32
C VAL A 47 -9.18 4.97 -2.36
N PRO A 48 -8.96 4.76 -3.67
CA PRO A 48 -9.20 5.79 -4.68
C PRO A 48 -10.65 6.32 -4.69
N TYR A 49 -11.59 5.48 -4.25
CA TYR A 49 -13.03 5.74 -4.22
C TYR A 49 -13.55 6.17 -2.84
N ALA A 50 -12.69 6.28 -1.82
CA ALA A 50 -13.06 6.57 -0.44
C ALA A 50 -13.98 7.80 -0.28
N ASN A 51 -13.88 8.76 -1.20
CA ASN A 51 -14.66 10.01 -1.20
C ASN A 51 -15.92 9.94 -2.08
N ILE A 52 -16.04 8.95 -2.98
CA ILE A 52 -17.10 8.81 -3.99
C ILE A 52 -17.46 7.31 -4.18
N PRO A 53 -18.01 6.64 -3.15
CA PRO A 53 -18.26 5.20 -3.17
C PRO A 53 -19.23 4.76 -4.27
N GLU A 54 -20.15 5.64 -4.66
CA GLU A 54 -21.17 5.38 -5.70
C GLU A 54 -20.62 5.19 -7.13
N ALA A 55 -19.32 5.46 -7.35
CA ALA A 55 -18.59 5.06 -8.55
C ALA A 55 -18.25 3.56 -8.59
N LEU A 56 -18.41 2.84 -7.48
CA LEU A 56 -18.25 1.38 -7.39
C LEU A 56 -19.61 0.67 -7.42
N GLN A 57 -19.62 -0.50 -8.05
CA GLN A 57 -20.68 -1.50 -7.92
C GLN A 57 -20.07 -2.87 -7.58
N VAL A 58 -20.87 -3.73 -6.99
CA VAL A 58 -20.55 -5.15 -6.81
C VAL A 58 -21.52 -5.96 -7.67
N ASN A 59 -20.99 -6.78 -8.56
CA ASN A 59 -21.75 -7.80 -9.27
C ASN A 59 -21.54 -9.15 -8.58
N PHE A 60 -22.58 -9.97 -8.42
CA PHE A 60 -22.51 -11.34 -7.92
C PHE A 60 -22.88 -12.29 -9.08
N PRO A 61 -21.92 -12.68 -9.95
CA PRO A 61 -22.24 -13.37 -11.20
C PRO A 61 -23.07 -14.64 -11.03
N ALA A 62 -22.82 -15.40 -9.95
CA ALA A 62 -23.50 -16.65 -9.67
C ALA A 62 -24.99 -16.50 -9.29
N THR A 63 -25.44 -15.28 -8.93
CA THR A 63 -26.86 -14.97 -8.66
C THR A 63 -27.46 -13.94 -9.64
N GLY A 64 -26.63 -13.28 -10.45
CA GLY A 64 -27.02 -12.16 -11.31
C GLY A 64 -27.36 -10.86 -10.57
N ILE A 65 -27.16 -10.79 -9.25
CA ILE A 65 -27.45 -9.59 -8.45
C ILE A 65 -26.35 -8.54 -8.67
N THR A 66 -26.71 -7.27 -8.86
CA THR A 66 -25.77 -6.15 -8.85
C THR A 66 -26.18 -5.10 -7.84
N CYS A 67 -25.29 -4.76 -6.91
CA CYS A 67 -25.47 -3.78 -5.85
C CYS A 67 -24.60 -2.54 -6.10
N GLY A 68 -25.08 -1.36 -5.71
CA GLY A 68 -24.24 -0.17 -5.60
C GLY A 68 -23.50 -0.14 -4.26
N VAL A 69 -22.31 0.46 -4.22
CA VAL A 69 -21.65 0.76 -2.94
C VAL A 69 -22.14 2.12 -2.43
N LYS A 70 -22.64 2.16 -1.19
CA LYS A 70 -23.12 3.38 -0.52
C LYS A 70 -22.03 4.06 0.31
N GLU A 71 -21.16 3.27 0.94
CA GLU A 71 -20.20 3.70 1.95
C GLU A 71 -19.03 2.70 2.03
N ILE A 72 -17.82 3.19 2.36
CA ILE A 72 -16.61 2.36 2.51
C ILE A 72 -16.06 2.57 3.93
N GLU A 73 -16.17 1.53 4.75
CA GLU A 73 -15.71 1.44 6.13
C GLU A 73 -14.33 0.73 6.15
N PHE A 74 -13.24 1.49 5.98
CA PHE A 74 -11.87 0.95 6.14
C PHE A 74 -11.53 0.66 7.60
N HIS A 75 -10.64 -0.31 7.86
CA HIS A 75 -10.10 -0.60 9.19
C HIS A 75 -9.61 0.68 9.91
N PRO A 76 -9.78 0.82 11.24
CA PRO A 76 -9.35 2.00 11.99
C PRO A 76 -7.85 2.30 11.82
N ASP A 77 -7.00 1.28 11.93
CA ASP A 77 -5.54 1.42 11.88
C ASP A 77 -4.94 1.31 10.46
N PHE A 78 -5.78 1.28 9.42
CA PHE A 78 -5.32 1.26 8.03
C PHE A 78 -5.00 2.69 7.55
N ASP A 79 -3.76 2.92 7.12
CA ASP A 79 -3.30 4.25 6.73
C ASP A 79 -3.76 4.66 5.31
N ARG A 80 -5.03 5.07 5.24
CA ARG A 80 -5.67 5.66 4.04
C ARG A 80 -4.88 6.83 3.46
N TRP A 81 -4.08 7.53 4.27
CA TRP A 81 -3.27 8.66 3.83
C TRP A 81 -2.03 8.16 3.09
N MET A 82 -1.30 7.22 3.68
CA MET A 82 -0.13 6.59 3.10
C MET A 82 -0.50 5.85 1.81
N VAL A 83 -1.63 5.13 1.78
CA VAL A 83 -2.14 4.46 0.58
C VAL A 83 -2.50 5.44 -0.53
N LYS A 84 -3.05 6.62 -0.23
CA LYS A 84 -3.32 7.66 -1.24
C LYS A 84 -2.03 8.30 -1.76
N ARG A 85 -1.07 8.59 -0.88
CA ARG A 85 0.25 9.10 -1.25
C ARG A 85 0.98 8.09 -2.14
N PHE A 86 1.03 6.83 -1.72
CA PHE A 86 1.61 5.76 -2.51
C PHE A 86 0.86 5.59 -3.83
N ALA A 87 -0.47 5.47 -3.89
CA ALA A 87 -1.18 5.33 -5.17
C ALA A 87 -0.90 6.48 -6.17
N GLY A 88 -0.54 7.69 -5.70
CA GLY A 88 -0.08 8.81 -6.53
C GLY A 88 1.43 8.88 -6.81
N GLN A 89 2.27 8.11 -6.09
CA GLN A 89 3.74 8.07 -6.21
C GLN A 89 4.25 6.73 -6.77
N THR A 90 3.45 5.67 -6.72
CA THR A 90 3.89 4.30 -6.92
C THR A 90 4.18 4.00 -8.37
N GLN A 91 5.31 3.32 -8.56
CA GLN A 91 5.98 3.25 -9.84
C GLN A 91 5.41 2.17 -10.77
N LEU A 92 4.58 1.27 -10.24
CA LEU A 92 3.74 0.29 -10.93
C LEU A 92 2.39 0.18 -10.18
N PHE A 93 1.32 -0.27 -10.85
CA PHE A 93 0.02 -0.55 -10.23
C PHE A 93 -0.40 -2.02 -10.36
N PRO A 94 -0.96 -2.60 -9.28
CA PRO A 94 -0.89 -2.11 -7.91
C PRO A 94 0.54 -2.24 -7.41
N ALA A 95 0.96 -1.26 -6.65
CA ALA A 95 2.26 -1.31 -6.00
C ALA A 95 2.25 -2.40 -4.93
N PHE A 96 3.37 -3.09 -4.76
CA PHE A 96 3.53 -4.03 -3.66
C PHE A 96 3.32 -3.33 -2.31
N GLU A 97 3.78 -2.09 -2.21
CA GLU A 97 3.63 -1.17 -1.07
C GLU A 97 2.16 -0.87 -0.73
N LEU A 98 1.21 -1.07 -1.65
CA LEU A 98 -0.23 -0.96 -1.40
C LEU A 98 -0.84 -2.29 -0.94
N ILE A 99 -0.29 -3.42 -1.40
CA ILE A 99 -0.71 -4.78 -1.01
C ILE A 99 -0.24 -5.07 0.42
N SER A 100 0.99 -4.68 0.77
CA SER A 100 1.64 -4.91 2.07
C SER A 100 1.26 -3.91 3.18
N GLN A 101 0.23 -3.09 2.99
CA GLN A 101 -0.19 -2.10 4.00
C GLN A 101 -0.79 -2.77 5.23
N PRO A 102 -0.41 -2.36 6.47
CA PRO A 102 -1.08 -2.81 7.68
C PRO A 102 -2.60 -2.71 7.55
N GLN A 103 -3.31 -3.78 7.91
CA GLN A 103 -4.78 -3.77 7.99
C GLN A 103 -5.50 -3.49 6.66
N ASN A 104 -5.06 -4.11 5.57
CA ASN A 104 -5.51 -3.86 4.19
C ASN A 104 -6.97 -4.28 3.88
N VAL A 105 -7.96 -3.86 4.68
CA VAL A 105 -9.37 -4.30 4.62
C VAL A 105 -10.34 -3.14 4.57
N ALA A 106 -11.35 -3.27 3.70
CA ALA A 106 -12.49 -2.38 3.63
C ALA A 106 -13.81 -3.17 3.68
N CYS A 107 -14.71 -2.71 4.53
CA CYS A 107 -16.12 -3.06 4.52
C CYS A 107 -16.88 -2.14 3.55
N LEU A 108 -17.69 -2.72 2.68
CA LEU A 108 -18.52 -2.05 1.69
C LEU A 108 -19.98 -2.14 2.11
N ARG A 109 -20.60 -1.01 2.46
CA ARG A 109 -22.05 -0.99 2.68
C ARG A 109 -22.76 -0.99 1.33
N LEU A 110 -23.46 -2.08 1.03
CA LEU A 110 -24.15 -2.30 -0.23
C LEU A 110 -25.58 -1.71 -0.22
N VAL A 111 -26.08 -1.40 -1.41
CA VAL A 111 -27.50 -1.07 -1.66
C VAL A 111 -27.98 -1.77 -2.93
N ASN A 112 -29.20 -2.33 -2.88
CA ASN A 112 -29.81 -3.09 -3.98
C ASN A 112 -30.27 -2.21 -5.16
N SER A 113 -29.93 -0.92 -5.16
CA SER A 113 -30.24 0.04 -6.22
C SER A 113 -28.98 0.79 -6.66
N LEU A 114 -28.63 0.62 -7.93
CA LEU A 114 -27.60 1.42 -8.59
C LEU A 114 -28.15 2.83 -8.83
N LYS A 115 -27.74 3.81 -8.00
CA LYS A 115 -27.92 5.23 -8.35
C LYS A 115 -27.30 5.49 -9.73
N GLN A 116 -27.99 6.23 -10.59
CA GLN A 116 -27.36 6.74 -11.80
C GLN A 116 -26.19 7.66 -11.41
N LEU A 117 -25.02 7.49 -12.04
CA LEU A 117 -23.92 8.43 -11.86
C LEU A 117 -24.33 9.79 -12.44
N ASP A 118 -24.17 10.84 -11.62
CA ASP A 118 -24.40 12.20 -12.08
C ASP A 118 -23.39 12.58 -13.16
N ARG A 119 -23.86 13.24 -14.21
CA ARG A 119 -23.05 13.60 -15.38
C ARG A 119 -21.96 14.60 -15.02
N ASP A 120 -22.22 15.45 -14.03
CA ASP A 120 -21.26 16.47 -13.57
C ASP A 120 -20.24 15.89 -12.58
N LEU A 121 -20.49 14.68 -12.03
CA LEU A 121 -19.51 13.92 -11.28
C LEU A 121 -18.54 13.14 -12.18
N LEU A 122 -18.95 12.67 -13.36
CA LEU A 122 -18.09 11.84 -14.23
C LEU A 122 -16.71 12.48 -14.57
N PRO A 123 -16.61 13.76 -14.97
CA PRO A 123 -15.30 14.38 -15.26
C PRO A 123 -14.45 14.55 -13.99
N ARG A 124 -15.10 14.81 -12.85
CA ARG A 124 -14.45 14.99 -11.55
C ARG A 124 -13.92 13.67 -10.99
N LEU A 125 -14.67 12.59 -11.18
CA LEU A 125 -14.28 11.21 -10.89
C LEU A 125 -13.09 10.79 -11.74
N THR A 126 -13.17 11.01 -13.06
CA THR A 126 -12.06 10.74 -13.99
C THR A 126 -10.81 11.51 -13.56
N ALA A 127 -10.91 12.82 -13.31
CA ALA A 127 -9.79 13.65 -12.87
C ALA A 127 -9.24 13.31 -11.46
N ALA A 128 -9.99 12.60 -10.61
CA ALA A 128 -9.55 12.16 -9.29
C ALA A 128 -8.95 10.73 -9.28
N LEU A 129 -9.24 9.92 -10.31
CA LEU A 129 -8.77 8.54 -10.46
C LEU A 129 -7.66 8.40 -11.51
N VAL A 130 -7.56 9.35 -12.45
CA VAL A 130 -6.46 9.45 -13.41
C VAL A 130 -5.24 10.05 -12.71
N LEU A 131 -4.10 9.36 -12.75
CA LEU A 131 -2.86 9.91 -12.22
C LEU A 131 -2.38 11.09 -13.08
N PRO A 132 -1.82 12.15 -12.46
CA PRO A 132 -1.26 13.26 -13.21
C PRO A 132 -0.12 12.76 -14.11
N PRO A 133 0.05 13.30 -15.33
CA PRO A 133 1.18 12.93 -16.17
C PRO A 133 2.50 13.28 -15.45
N PRO A 134 3.53 12.42 -15.54
CA PRO A 134 4.75 12.60 -14.78
C PRO A 134 5.50 13.86 -15.20
N GLN A 135 6.02 14.57 -14.20
CA GLN A 135 6.71 15.85 -14.40
C GLN A 135 8.15 15.61 -14.85
N GLY A 136 8.41 15.81 -16.15
CA GLY A 136 9.73 15.69 -16.76
C GLY A 136 9.69 15.96 -18.26
N GLU A 137 10.85 16.02 -18.91
CA GLU A 137 10.93 16.18 -20.37
C GLU A 137 10.55 14.87 -21.07
N THR A 138 9.30 14.74 -21.54
CA THR A 138 8.88 13.61 -22.37
C THR A 138 9.32 13.82 -23.82
N VAL A 139 10.30 13.05 -24.30
CA VAL A 139 10.82 13.16 -25.67
C VAL A 139 9.91 12.48 -26.69
N VAL A 140 9.24 11.40 -26.29
CA VAL A 140 8.26 10.68 -27.11
C VAL A 140 7.07 10.32 -26.22
N SER A 141 5.84 10.46 -26.72
CA SER A 141 4.63 9.94 -26.08
C SER A 141 3.57 9.62 -27.12
N GLY A 142 2.57 8.82 -26.75
CA GLY A 142 1.47 8.44 -27.64
C GLY A 142 0.61 7.32 -27.08
N GLN A 143 -0.10 6.64 -27.97
CA GLN A 143 -0.74 5.34 -27.70
C GLN A 143 -0.23 4.33 -28.73
N ALA A 144 -0.03 3.08 -28.30
CA ALA A 144 0.40 1.99 -29.16
C ALA A 144 -0.37 0.70 -28.81
N GLY A 145 -0.96 0.05 -29.81
CA GLY A 145 -1.39 -1.34 -29.71
C GLY A 145 -0.20 -2.30 -29.61
N ARG A 146 -0.45 -3.57 -29.26
CA ARG A 146 0.60 -4.59 -29.05
C ARG A 146 1.58 -4.73 -30.24
N LEU A 147 1.07 -4.62 -31.47
CA LEU A 147 1.86 -4.62 -32.71
C LEU A 147 2.70 -3.34 -32.88
N GLU A 148 2.15 -2.19 -32.51
CA GLU A 148 2.78 -0.87 -32.65
C GLU A 148 3.86 -0.67 -31.58
N LEU A 149 3.68 -1.24 -30.39
CA LEU A 149 4.64 -1.19 -29.27
C LEU A 149 6.01 -1.77 -29.65
N THR A 150 6.05 -2.88 -30.41
CA THR A 150 7.32 -3.42 -30.92
C THR A 150 8.03 -2.44 -31.87
N SER A 151 7.29 -1.66 -32.65
CA SER A 151 7.81 -0.64 -33.56
C SER A 151 8.30 0.61 -32.79
N VAL A 152 7.58 1.02 -31.74
CA VAL A 152 8.02 2.07 -30.80
C VAL A 152 9.34 1.67 -30.14
N LEU A 153 9.42 0.44 -29.62
CA LEU A 153 10.64 -0.09 -28.99
C LEU A 153 11.81 -0.13 -29.99
N GLN A 154 11.63 -0.70 -31.18
CA GLN A 154 12.66 -0.68 -32.22
C GLN A 154 13.10 0.74 -32.58
N THR A 155 12.19 1.72 -32.59
CA THR A 155 12.54 3.12 -32.87
C THR A 155 13.40 3.74 -31.77
N LEU A 156 13.04 3.55 -30.49
CA LEU A 156 13.81 4.06 -29.34
C LEU A 156 15.19 3.39 -29.25
N VAL A 157 15.24 2.07 -29.51
CA VAL A 157 16.46 1.26 -29.56
C VAL A 157 17.39 1.73 -30.70
N ASN A 158 16.88 1.88 -31.92
CA ASN A 158 17.67 2.31 -33.07
C ASN A 158 18.17 3.77 -32.94
N ALA A 159 17.45 4.62 -32.21
CA ALA A 159 17.88 5.97 -31.87
C ALA A 159 19.01 6.01 -30.81
N ARG A 160 19.35 4.86 -30.20
CA ARG A 160 20.25 4.75 -29.02
C ARG A 160 19.81 5.63 -27.85
N ASN A 161 18.50 5.80 -27.68
CA ASN A 161 17.97 6.58 -26.58
C ASN A 161 18.34 5.96 -25.23
N PHE A 162 18.73 6.81 -24.28
CA PHE A 162 19.04 6.42 -22.91
C PHE A 162 17.91 6.89 -21.98
N GLY A 163 17.27 5.99 -21.23
CA GLY A 163 16.18 6.32 -20.31
C GLY A 163 15.12 5.23 -20.18
N THR A 164 13.95 5.58 -19.66
CA THR A 164 12.85 4.63 -19.40
C THR A 164 11.65 4.89 -20.33
N LEU A 165 11.22 3.87 -21.08
CA LEU A 165 9.87 3.81 -21.65
C LEU A 165 8.91 3.30 -20.56
N VAL A 166 7.80 4.01 -20.37
CA VAL A 166 6.78 3.64 -19.40
C VAL A 166 5.45 3.45 -20.12
N LEU A 167 4.77 2.34 -19.83
CA LEU A 167 3.44 2.02 -20.34
C LEU A 167 2.41 2.15 -19.23
N LEU A 168 1.26 2.73 -19.59
CA LEU A 168 0.16 3.04 -18.70
C LEU A 168 -1.08 2.20 -19.05
N ASP A 169 -2.05 2.19 -18.14
CA ASP A 169 -3.43 1.80 -18.42
C ASP A 169 -4.29 3.02 -18.84
N ASP A 170 -5.61 2.83 -18.89
CA ASP A 170 -6.61 3.85 -19.23
C ASP A 170 -6.75 4.98 -18.18
N ARG A 171 -6.01 4.92 -17.07
CA ARG A 171 -6.05 5.88 -15.96
C ARG A 171 -4.69 6.48 -15.62
N ASN A 172 -3.73 6.39 -16.55
CA ASN A 172 -2.32 6.77 -16.32
C ASN A 172 -1.63 5.99 -15.18
N ARG A 173 -2.17 4.85 -14.73
CA ARG A 173 -1.45 3.98 -13.77
C ARG A 173 -0.40 3.19 -14.53
N ILE A 174 0.82 3.16 -14.01
CA ILE A 174 1.94 2.49 -14.68
C ILE A 174 1.76 0.98 -14.59
N ILE A 175 1.81 0.28 -15.72
CA ILE A 175 1.69 -1.20 -15.79
C ILE A 175 2.97 -1.87 -16.28
N ALA A 176 3.81 -1.16 -17.05
CA ALA A 176 5.09 -1.67 -17.52
C ALA A 176 6.18 -0.60 -17.58
N ARG A 177 7.43 -1.04 -17.46
CA ARG A 177 8.65 -0.22 -17.52
C ARG A 177 9.72 -0.95 -18.31
N LEU A 178 10.40 -0.23 -19.20
CA LEU A 178 11.43 -0.78 -20.07
C LEU A 178 12.61 0.21 -20.10
N PHE A 179 13.72 -0.17 -19.49
CA PHE A 179 14.95 0.63 -19.44
C PHE A 179 15.79 0.40 -20.69
N LEU A 180 16.28 1.49 -21.27
CA LEU A 180 16.93 1.55 -22.58
C LEU A 180 18.27 2.25 -22.43
N GLU A 181 19.33 1.63 -22.96
CA GLU A 181 20.73 2.05 -22.81
C GLU A 181 21.54 1.67 -24.07
N ASP A 182 22.27 2.62 -24.66
CA ASP A 182 23.04 2.50 -25.93
C ASP A 182 22.42 1.59 -27.01
N GLY A 183 21.12 1.73 -27.23
CA GLY A 183 20.41 0.91 -28.23
C GLY A 183 20.29 -0.57 -27.85
N LYS A 184 20.16 -0.85 -26.56
CA LYS A 184 19.68 -2.10 -25.98
C LYS A 184 18.56 -1.80 -25.01
N MET A 185 17.78 -2.83 -24.70
CA MET A 185 16.80 -2.82 -23.61
C MET A 185 17.41 -3.68 -22.50
N THR A 186 17.84 -3.06 -21.41
CA THR A 186 18.66 -3.72 -20.38
C THR A 186 17.84 -4.22 -19.20
N HIS A 187 16.71 -3.58 -18.89
CA HIS A 187 15.77 -4.09 -17.88
C HIS A 187 14.34 -3.92 -18.35
N ALA A 188 13.47 -4.83 -17.95
CA ALA A 188 12.03 -4.73 -18.18
C ALA A 188 11.25 -5.19 -16.96
N GLN A 189 10.09 -4.59 -16.73
CA GLN A 189 9.15 -5.00 -15.70
C GLN A 189 7.71 -4.83 -16.21
N PHE A 190 6.86 -5.84 -16.02
CA PHE A 190 5.44 -5.81 -16.35
C PHE A 190 4.67 -6.55 -15.25
N ARG A 191 3.87 -5.82 -14.47
CA ARG A 191 3.38 -6.29 -13.16
C ARG A 191 4.56 -6.84 -12.32
N ASN A 192 4.48 -8.09 -11.87
CA ASN A 192 5.53 -8.77 -11.10
C ASN A 192 6.71 -9.26 -11.96
N SER A 193 6.48 -9.51 -13.25
CA SER A 193 7.45 -10.17 -14.11
C SER A 193 8.59 -9.24 -14.48
N LYS A 194 9.80 -9.79 -14.56
CA LYS A 194 11.07 -9.10 -14.85
C LYS A 194 11.65 -9.56 -16.19
N ASN A 195 12.47 -8.73 -16.82
CA ASN A 195 13.28 -9.01 -18.00
C ASN A 195 12.53 -9.68 -19.17
N GLU A 196 13.08 -10.73 -19.79
CA GLU A 196 12.51 -11.35 -20.98
C GLU A 196 11.06 -11.83 -20.77
N GLU A 197 10.77 -12.35 -19.58
CA GLU A 197 9.46 -12.83 -19.17
C GLU A 197 8.44 -11.67 -19.10
N ALA A 198 8.86 -10.49 -18.64
CA ALA A 198 8.05 -9.27 -18.70
C ALA A 198 7.68 -8.91 -20.14
N ILE A 199 8.61 -9.05 -21.09
CA ILE A 199 8.40 -8.74 -22.51
C ILE A 199 7.48 -9.76 -23.18
N TYR A 200 7.70 -11.06 -22.95
CA TYR A 200 6.84 -12.10 -23.50
C TYR A 200 5.40 -11.95 -22.99
N ARG A 201 5.21 -11.70 -21.69
CA ARG A 201 3.88 -11.40 -21.10
C ARG A 201 3.25 -10.13 -21.65
N LEU A 202 4.00 -9.03 -21.73
CA LEU A 202 3.50 -7.73 -22.20
C LEU A 202 2.97 -7.79 -23.64
N ILE A 203 3.66 -8.52 -24.53
CA ILE A 203 3.25 -8.67 -25.93
C ILE A 203 2.15 -9.74 -26.10
N THR A 204 2.19 -10.84 -25.35
CA THR A 204 1.15 -11.90 -25.42
C THR A 204 -0.15 -11.54 -24.70
N SER A 205 -0.12 -10.64 -23.70
CA SER A 205 -1.28 -10.26 -22.88
C SER A 205 -2.47 -9.80 -23.73
N SER A 206 -3.67 -10.20 -23.32
CA SER A 206 -4.95 -9.80 -23.92
C SER A 206 -5.70 -8.74 -23.09
N GLU A 207 -5.03 -8.11 -22.11
CA GLU A 207 -5.65 -7.20 -21.13
C GLU A 207 -5.83 -5.78 -21.67
N PHE A 208 -4.92 -5.37 -22.54
CA PHE A 208 -4.82 -4.00 -23.03
C PHE A 208 -4.84 -4.05 -24.56
N GLU A 209 -5.86 -3.43 -25.17
CA GLU A 209 -5.89 -3.25 -26.63
C GLU A 209 -4.79 -2.28 -27.07
N LYS A 210 -4.59 -1.22 -26.27
CA LYS A 210 -3.65 -0.13 -26.49
C LYS A 210 -3.02 0.32 -25.17
N PHE A 211 -1.76 0.73 -25.25
CA PHE A 211 -0.98 1.29 -24.16
C PHE A 211 -0.75 2.78 -24.41
N PRO A 212 -1.30 3.70 -23.60
CA PRO A 212 -0.73 5.04 -23.48
C PRO A 212 0.70 4.93 -22.96
N PHE A 213 1.63 5.65 -23.58
CA PHE A 213 3.05 5.55 -23.25
C PHE A 213 3.77 6.88 -23.31
N TYR A 214 4.88 6.96 -22.58
CA TYR A 214 5.86 8.04 -22.71
C TYR A 214 7.28 7.52 -22.48
N PHE A 215 8.25 8.17 -23.11
CA PHE A 215 9.67 7.94 -22.89
C PHE A 215 10.27 9.14 -22.16
N THR A 216 10.86 8.88 -21.00
CA THR A 216 11.63 9.86 -20.22
C THR A 216 13.12 9.57 -20.40
N PRO A 217 13.89 10.46 -21.05
CA PRO A 217 15.34 10.33 -21.11
C PRO A 217 15.94 10.50 -19.71
N GLN A 218 17.09 9.90 -19.46
CA GLN A 218 17.77 9.98 -18.16
C GLN A 218 19.25 10.35 -18.34
N THR A 219 19.85 10.86 -17.27
CA THR A 219 21.24 11.33 -17.22
C THR A 219 22.10 10.58 -16.20
N GLN A 220 21.50 9.65 -15.45
CA GLN A 220 22.15 8.76 -14.48
C GLN A 220 22.26 7.37 -15.10
N THR A 221 23.34 6.63 -14.81
CA THR A 221 23.69 5.37 -15.49
C THR A 221 22.66 4.24 -15.34
N GLU A 222 21.89 4.18 -14.26
CA GLU A 222 20.84 3.17 -14.06
C GLU A 222 19.63 3.80 -13.35
N ALA A 223 18.43 3.37 -13.71
CA ALA A 223 17.22 3.77 -13.00
C ALA A 223 17.05 2.95 -11.72
N GLY A 224 16.77 3.59 -10.57
CA GLY A 224 16.70 2.93 -9.25
C GLY A 224 15.64 1.83 -9.03
N TRP A 225 14.93 1.40 -10.06
CA TRP A 225 14.07 0.21 -10.06
C TRP A 225 14.74 -1.02 -10.72
N CYS A 226 15.94 -0.85 -11.31
CA CYS A 226 16.74 -1.92 -11.92
C CYS A 226 17.53 -2.69 -10.84
N THR A 227 16.83 -3.28 -9.87
CA THR A 227 17.45 -3.98 -8.72
C THR A 227 17.81 -5.44 -9.00
N PHE A 228 17.50 -5.92 -10.20
CA PHE A 228 17.64 -7.30 -10.64
C PHE A 228 18.60 -7.39 -11.83
N PRO A 229 19.19 -8.56 -12.14
CA PRO A 229 20.18 -8.69 -13.22
C PRO A 229 19.64 -8.18 -14.57
N PRO A 230 20.48 -7.64 -15.46
CA PRO A 230 20.05 -7.17 -16.77
C PRO A 230 19.68 -8.30 -17.73
N ILE A 231 18.87 -7.94 -18.73
CA ILE A 231 18.52 -8.75 -19.91
C ILE A 231 19.80 -9.13 -20.67
N GLU A 232 20.05 -10.42 -20.84
CA GLU A 232 21.20 -10.93 -21.61
C GLU A 232 20.90 -10.99 -23.11
N LYS A 233 19.64 -11.23 -23.49
CA LYS A 233 19.25 -11.48 -24.88
C LYS A 233 19.17 -10.19 -25.70
N ASN A 234 19.59 -10.26 -26.96
CA ASN A 234 19.51 -9.12 -27.89
C ASN A 234 18.05 -8.65 -28.10
N THR A 235 17.80 -7.34 -28.02
CA THR A 235 16.46 -6.76 -28.10
C THR A 235 15.70 -7.10 -29.39
N THR A 236 16.38 -7.20 -30.54
CA THR A 236 15.73 -7.62 -31.79
C THR A 236 15.28 -9.09 -31.72
N PHE A 237 16.11 -9.97 -31.17
CA PHE A 237 15.74 -11.37 -30.95
C PHE A 237 14.54 -11.49 -29.98
N LEU A 238 14.53 -10.68 -28.91
CA LEU A 238 13.41 -10.66 -27.96
C LEU A 238 12.09 -10.25 -28.57
N LEU A 239 12.07 -9.18 -29.36
CA LEU A 239 10.84 -8.70 -29.99
C LEU A 239 10.35 -9.68 -31.07
N MET A 240 11.25 -10.34 -31.81
CA MET A 240 10.89 -11.40 -32.76
C MET A 240 10.32 -12.64 -32.07
N GLU A 241 10.92 -13.10 -30.96
CA GLU A 241 10.42 -14.24 -30.18
C GLU A 241 9.08 -13.92 -29.49
N ALA A 242 8.93 -12.72 -28.92
CA ALA A 242 7.66 -12.28 -28.33
C ALA A 242 6.53 -12.20 -29.37
N TYR A 243 6.85 -11.78 -30.60
CA TYR A 243 5.91 -11.76 -31.73
C TYR A 243 5.50 -13.18 -32.15
N ARG A 244 6.47 -14.08 -32.36
CA ARG A 244 6.25 -15.49 -32.69
C ARG A 244 5.34 -16.17 -31.65
N ARG A 245 5.65 -15.98 -30.36
CA ARG A 245 4.84 -16.49 -29.24
C ARG A 245 3.41 -15.97 -29.26
N MET A 246 3.21 -14.69 -29.57
CA MET A 246 1.86 -14.11 -29.68
C MET A 246 1.07 -14.69 -30.86
N GLU A 247 1.69 -14.91 -32.03
CA GLU A 247 1.02 -15.53 -33.18
C GLU A 247 0.65 -17.00 -32.92
N GLU A 248 1.58 -17.78 -32.37
CA GLU A 248 1.35 -19.19 -32.03
C GLU A 248 0.36 -19.35 -30.86
N LEU A 249 0.43 -18.52 -29.82
CA LEU A 249 -0.50 -18.56 -28.68
C LEU A 249 -1.96 -18.46 -29.12
N ASN A 250 -2.29 -17.61 -30.09
CA ASN A 250 -3.65 -17.50 -30.60
C ASN A 250 -4.13 -18.84 -31.21
N GLN A 251 -3.27 -19.51 -31.98
CA GLN A 251 -3.56 -20.82 -32.57
C GLN A 251 -3.68 -21.91 -31.49
N MET A 252 -2.79 -21.89 -30.50
CA MET A 252 -2.78 -22.87 -29.40
C MET A 252 -4.01 -22.72 -28.50
N VAL A 253 -4.47 -21.48 -28.26
CA VAL A 253 -5.72 -21.18 -27.54
C VAL A 253 -6.95 -21.60 -28.34
N GLU A 254 -6.96 -21.40 -29.66
CA GLU A 254 -8.04 -21.91 -30.54
C GLU A 254 -8.11 -23.44 -30.51
N GLN A 255 -6.96 -24.12 -30.67
CA GLN A 255 -6.82 -25.57 -30.56
C GLN A 255 -7.24 -26.13 -29.19
N ALA A 256 -7.02 -25.35 -28.11
CA ALA A 256 -7.42 -25.71 -26.76
C ALA A 256 -8.95 -25.61 -26.53
N GLY A 257 -9.71 -24.96 -27.42
CA GLY A 257 -11.13 -24.65 -27.25
C GLY A 257 -11.42 -23.27 -26.62
N GLY A 258 -10.40 -22.40 -26.53
CA GLY A 258 -10.50 -21.05 -25.97
C GLY A 258 -10.14 -20.95 -24.48
N LEU A 259 -9.90 -19.72 -24.02
CA LEU A 259 -9.49 -19.42 -22.63
C LEU A 259 -10.55 -19.75 -21.56
N SER A 260 -11.79 -20.04 -21.95
CA SER A 260 -12.89 -20.45 -21.07
C SER A 260 -12.93 -21.96 -20.76
N MET A 261 -12.04 -22.74 -21.35
CA MET A 261 -11.87 -24.16 -21.00
C MET A 261 -11.21 -24.28 -19.62
N VAL A 262 -11.38 -25.42 -18.95
CA VAL A 262 -10.67 -25.78 -17.70
C VAL A 262 -9.73 -26.96 -17.94
N ALA A 263 -8.67 -27.06 -17.15
CA ALA A 263 -7.76 -28.20 -17.19
C ALA A 263 -8.09 -29.17 -16.05
N VAL A 264 -8.36 -30.43 -16.38
CA VAL A 264 -8.74 -31.48 -15.42
C VAL A 264 -7.68 -32.58 -15.40
N ARG A 265 -7.08 -32.86 -14.24
CA ARG A 265 -6.13 -33.97 -14.08
C ARG A 265 -6.82 -35.31 -14.34
N ARG A 266 -6.16 -36.19 -15.11
CA ARG A 266 -6.57 -37.58 -15.37
C ARG A 266 -5.63 -38.59 -14.71
N ALA A 267 -4.36 -38.25 -14.56
CA ALA A 267 -3.43 -38.95 -13.68
C ALA A 267 -3.47 -38.35 -12.26
N GLU A 268 -3.18 -39.18 -11.25
CA GLU A 268 -2.98 -38.73 -9.86
C GLU A 268 -1.65 -37.99 -9.69
N ASN A 269 -0.59 -38.56 -10.28
CA ASN A 269 0.78 -38.05 -10.25
C ASN A 269 1.27 -37.82 -11.68
N ILE A 270 2.16 -36.83 -11.88
CA ILE A 270 2.76 -36.56 -13.18
C ILE A 270 3.73 -37.69 -13.60
N ASN A 271 3.64 -38.11 -14.85
CA ASN A 271 4.52 -39.10 -15.46
C ASN A 271 5.52 -38.41 -16.39
N PHE A 272 6.79 -38.37 -15.97
CA PHE A 272 7.90 -37.74 -16.69
C PHE A 272 8.38 -38.52 -17.92
N ASP A 273 8.11 -39.82 -18.01
CA ASP A 273 8.52 -40.67 -19.14
C ASP A 273 7.67 -40.40 -20.40
N LEU A 274 6.46 -39.85 -20.21
CA LEU A 274 5.55 -39.43 -21.28
C LEU A 274 5.78 -37.98 -21.73
N LEU A 275 6.78 -37.29 -21.18
CA LEU A 275 7.04 -35.86 -21.41
C LEU A 275 8.40 -35.64 -22.10
N PRO A 276 8.47 -34.80 -23.16
CA PRO A 276 9.73 -34.37 -23.75
C PRO A 276 10.63 -33.69 -22.71
N GLU A 277 11.93 -33.94 -22.77
CA GLU A 277 12.87 -33.58 -21.68
C GLU A 277 12.86 -32.08 -21.38
N ASP A 278 12.91 -31.25 -22.43
CA ASP A 278 12.87 -29.78 -22.36
C ASP A 278 11.60 -29.23 -21.70
N TRP A 279 10.49 -29.97 -21.78
CA TRP A 279 9.20 -29.57 -21.23
C TRP A 279 8.96 -30.10 -19.81
N ARG A 280 9.75 -31.05 -19.30
CA ARG A 280 9.50 -31.68 -17.98
C ARG A 280 9.40 -30.68 -16.82
N PRO A 281 10.29 -29.68 -16.65
CA PRO A 281 10.19 -28.75 -15.52
C PRO A 281 8.93 -27.87 -15.61
N LEU A 282 8.65 -27.36 -16.81
CA LEU A 282 7.53 -26.47 -17.09
C LEU A 282 6.18 -27.19 -16.98
N ALA A 283 6.11 -28.43 -17.48
CA ALA A 283 4.96 -29.30 -17.34
C ALA A 283 4.70 -29.69 -15.88
N ALA A 284 5.75 -29.95 -15.08
CA ALA A 284 5.59 -30.20 -13.64
C ALA A 284 5.07 -28.96 -12.88
N TYR A 285 5.61 -27.77 -13.16
CA TYR A 285 5.13 -26.53 -12.57
C TYR A 285 3.66 -26.28 -12.90
N VAL A 286 3.31 -26.31 -14.20
CA VAL A 286 1.92 -26.10 -14.65
C VAL A 286 0.99 -27.18 -14.12
N TRP A 287 1.40 -28.46 -14.12
CA TRP A 287 0.63 -29.57 -13.56
C TRP A 287 0.21 -29.33 -12.10
N ASN A 288 1.14 -28.86 -11.26
CA ASN A 288 0.88 -28.57 -9.85
C ASN A 288 -0.16 -27.46 -9.67
N CYS A 289 -0.27 -26.53 -10.63
CA CYS A 289 -1.26 -25.46 -10.66
C CYS A 289 -2.57 -25.80 -11.41
N VAL A 290 -2.64 -26.93 -12.14
CA VAL A 290 -3.87 -27.40 -12.81
C VAL A 290 -4.98 -27.59 -11.78
N ASN A 291 -6.13 -26.96 -12.03
CA ASN A 291 -7.29 -26.93 -11.16
C ASN A 291 -8.57 -27.06 -12.02
N PRO A 292 -9.51 -27.98 -11.69
CA PRO A 292 -10.65 -28.29 -12.54
C PRO A 292 -11.75 -27.22 -12.57
N GLU A 293 -11.73 -26.24 -11.67
CA GLU A 293 -12.66 -25.10 -11.69
C GLU A 293 -12.06 -23.90 -12.43
N MET A 294 -10.73 -23.73 -12.36
CA MET A 294 -10.03 -22.57 -12.91
C MET A 294 -9.94 -22.60 -14.45
N SER A 295 -10.40 -21.51 -15.09
CA SER A 295 -10.29 -21.32 -16.54
C SER A 295 -8.83 -21.25 -17.00
N LEU A 296 -8.52 -21.64 -18.24
CA LEU A 296 -7.17 -21.48 -18.81
C LEU A 296 -6.75 -20.01 -18.83
N GLY A 297 -7.69 -19.10 -19.08
CA GLY A 297 -7.45 -17.66 -19.01
C GLY A 297 -7.11 -17.17 -17.61
N CYS A 298 -7.65 -17.78 -16.56
CA CYS A 298 -7.31 -17.49 -15.17
C CYS A 298 -5.96 -18.11 -14.80
N LEU A 299 -5.77 -19.42 -15.02
CA LEU A 299 -4.52 -20.14 -14.78
C LEU A 299 -3.30 -19.45 -15.40
N THR A 300 -3.39 -19.01 -16.67
CA THR A 300 -2.29 -18.30 -17.35
C THR A 300 -1.93 -16.95 -16.74
N ARG A 301 -2.82 -16.31 -15.96
CA ARG A 301 -2.54 -15.08 -15.19
C ARG A 301 -2.05 -15.34 -13.76
N SER A 302 -2.28 -16.56 -13.25
CA SER A 302 -1.96 -16.99 -11.88
C SER A 302 -0.58 -17.61 -11.72
N LEU A 303 0.08 -17.92 -12.84
CA LEU A 303 1.43 -18.47 -12.91
C LEU A 303 2.49 -17.36 -13.00
N SER A 304 3.77 -17.73 -12.85
CA SER A 304 4.94 -16.86 -13.08
C SER A 304 5.42 -16.77 -14.54
N ILE A 305 4.98 -17.71 -15.39
CA ILE A 305 5.41 -17.91 -16.79
C ILE A 305 4.42 -17.36 -17.82
N ASP A 306 4.87 -17.07 -19.04
CA ASP A 306 4.02 -16.42 -20.05
C ASP A 306 2.93 -17.35 -20.59
N ALA A 307 1.85 -16.76 -21.09
CA ALA A 307 0.68 -17.51 -21.54
C ALA A 307 1.01 -18.54 -22.63
N TYR A 308 2.01 -18.26 -23.49
CA TYR A 308 2.53 -19.22 -24.46
C TYR A 308 3.17 -20.45 -23.80
N SER A 309 4.09 -20.26 -22.84
CA SER A 309 4.73 -21.36 -22.12
C SER A 309 3.72 -22.18 -21.30
N ALA A 310 2.76 -21.51 -20.65
CA ALA A 310 1.71 -22.17 -19.88
C ALA A 310 0.76 -23.00 -20.78
N ILE A 311 0.26 -22.45 -21.89
CA ILE A 311 -0.61 -23.19 -22.82
C ILE A 311 0.17 -24.31 -23.53
N GLY A 312 1.46 -24.11 -23.86
CA GLY A 312 2.31 -25.16 -24.42
C GLY A 312 2.48 -26.35 -23.47
N ALA A 313 2.75 -26.09 -22.19
CA ALA A 313 2.85 -27.13 -21.17
C ALA A 313 1.51 -27.88 -21.01
N LEU A 314 0.38 -27.18 -21.04
CA LEU A 314 -0.95 -27.80 -21.05
C LEU A 314 -1.18 -28.66 -22.30
N GLN A 315 -0.77 -28.22 -23.49
CA GLN A 315 -0.87 -29.04 -24.71
C GLN A 315 -0.02 -30.32 -24.61
N VAL A 316 1.19 -30.26 -24.04
CA VAL A 316 2.04 -31.44 -23.82
C VAL A 316 1.44 -32.39 -22.77
N LEU A 317 0.89 -31.87 -21.66
CA LEU A 317 0.17 -32.65 -20.64
C LEU A 317 -1.12 -33.30 -21.20
N CYS A 318 -1.81 -32.62 -22.12
CA CYS A 318 -3.03 -33.12 -22.77
C CYS A 318 -2.68 -34.20 -23.82
N GLY A 319 -1.67 -33.97 -24.66
CA GLY A 319 -1.19 -34.92 -25.66
C GLY A 319 -0.58 -36.20 -25.07
N SER A 320 -0.05 -36.13 -23.84
CA SER A 320 0.38 -37.31 -23.05
C SER A 320 -0.76 -37.95 -22.24
N GLY A 321 -2.00 -37.45 -22.35
CA GLY A 321 -3.19 -37.99 -21.68
C GLY A 321 -3.26 -37.74 -20.16
N GLN A 322 -2.38 -36.91 -19.62
CA GLN A 322 -2.25 -36.67 -18.18
C GLN A 322 -3.31 -35.67 -17.68
N ILE A 323 -3.66 -34.67 -18.50
CA ILE A 323 -4.87 -33.85 -18.31
C ILE A 323 -5.87 -34.07 -19.45
N ALA A 324 -7.10 -33.61 -19.25
CA ALA A 324 -8.03 -33.28 -20.31
C ALA A 324 -8.40 -31.79 -20.24
N LEU A 325 -8.80 -31.24 -21.38
CA LEU A 325 -9.44 -29.92 -21.44
C LEU A 325 -10.96 -30.12 -21.53
N GLU A 326 -11.71 -29.47 -20.63
CA GLU A 326 -13.17 -29.57 -20.56
C GLU A 326 -13.81 -28.18 -20.63
N LYS A 327 -15.02 -28.08 -21.19
CA LYS A 327 -15.83 -26.87 -21.10
C LYS A 327 -16.66 -26.94 -19.82
N ARG A 328 -16.53 -25.94 -18.95
CA ARG A 328 -17.49 -25.68 -17.87
C ARG A 328 -18.51 -24.63 -18.30
N GLU A 329 -19.67 -24.64 -17.65
CA GLU A 329 -20.62 -23.52 -17.70
C GLU A 329 -20.37 -22.57 -16.52
N PRO A 330 -20.70 -21.26 -16.64
CA PRO A 330 -20.59 -20.30 -15.54
C PRO A 330 -21.26 -20.77 -14.26
N ALA A 331 -20.77 -20.28 -13.11
CA ALA A 331 -21.38 -20.56 -11.82
C ALA A 331 -22.86 -20.13 -11.82
N THR A 332 -23.75 -21.04 -11.40
CA THR A 332 -25.14 -20.73 -11.07
C THR A 332 -25.40 -21.23 -9.66
N ALA A 333 -25.48 -20.31 -8.71
CA ALA A 333 -25.63 -20.60 -7.29
C ALA A 333 -27.09 -20.42 -6.84
N GLY A 334 -27.36 -20.82 -5.59
CA GLY A 334 -28.63 -20.57 -4.93
C GLY A 334 -28.78 -19.13 -4.45
N ALA A 335 -29.43 -18.95 -3.30
CA ALA A 335 -29.49 -17.64 -2.64
C ALA A 335 -28.10 -17.18 -2.22
N SER A 336 -27.83 -15.88 -2.30
CA SER A 336 -26.64 -15.26 -1.70
C SER A 336 -26.78 -15.30 -0.17
N LEU A 337 -25.81 -15.88 0.53
CA LEU A 337 -25.82 -16.09 1.98
C LEU A 337 -24.52 -15.58 2.61
N PRO A 338 -24.56 -14.70 3.64
CA PRO A 338 -23.34 -14.22 4.30
C PRO A 338 -22.40 -15.35 4.73
N LEU A 339 -21.10 -15.19 4.47
CA LEU A 339 -20.10 -16.18 4.84
C LEU A 339 -19.78 -16.08 6.33
N GLU A 340 -19.72 -17.21 7.01
CA GLU A 340 -19.29 -17.28 8.41
C GLU A 340 -17.79 -16.99 8.51
N MET A 341 -17.40 -16.17 9.49
CA MET A 341 -16.01 -15.84 9.79
C MET A 341 -15.57 -16.58 11.05
N ALA A 342 -14.41 -17.22 11.04
CA ALA A 342 -13.89 -17.89 12.23
C ALA A 342 -13.50 -16.86 13.30
N THR A 343 -13.97 -17.04 14.54
CA THR A 343 -13.68 -16.10 15.64
C THR A 343 -12.24 -16.23 16.13
N ASP A 344 -11.75 -17.46 16.25
CA ASP A 344 -10.50 -17.80 16.95
C ASP A 344 -9.61 -18.77 16.14
N SER A 345 -9.56 -18.62 14.81
CA SER A 345 -8.71 -19.45 13.95
C SER A 345 -7.23 -19.05 14.07
N HIS A 346 -6.50 -19.71 14.96
CA HIS A 346 -5.04 -19.75 14.89
C HIS A 346 -4.62 -20.52 13.63
N LEU A 347 -4.00 -19.81 12.68
CA LEU A 347 -3.50 -20.36 11.43
C LEU A 347 -2.01 -20.67 11.54
N SER A 348 -1.64 -21.94 11.39
CA SER A 348 -0.27 -22.45 11.54
C SER A 348 0.37 -22.76 10.19
N SER A 349 1.70 -22.71 10.10
CA SER A 349 2.45 -23.20 8.93
C SER A 349 2.05 -24.64 8.60
N GLY A 350 1.73 -24.89 7.33
CA GLY A 350 1.21 -26.17 6.83
C GLY A 350 -0.31 -26.36 6.92
N ASP A 351 -1.07 -25.41 7.48
CA ASP A 351 -2.53 -25.47 7.46
C ASP A 351 -3.09 -25.39 6.03
N ASP A 352 -3.95 -26.34 5.67
CA ASP A 352 -4.74 -26.32 4.44
C ASP A 352 -5.67 -25.11 4.37
N LEU A 353 -5.75 -24.50 3.18
CA LEU A 353 -6.61 -23.36 2.87
C LEU A 353 -7.28 -23.52 1.51
N TYR A 354 -8.46 -22.92 1.36
CA TYR A 354 -9.19 -22.79 0.09
C TYR A 354 -9.51 -21.33 -0.19
N ALA A 355 -9.00 -20.77 -1.29
CA ALA A 355 -9.42 -19.47 -1.78
C ALA A 355 -10.64 -19.59 -2.69
N LEU A 356 -11.63 -18.70 -2.51
CA LEU A 356 -12.86 -18.68 -3.30
C LEU A 356 -12.96 -17.39 -4.13
N GLY A 357 -13.05 -17.51 -5.44
CA GLY A 357 -13.17 -16.39 -6.38
C GLY A 357 -14.06 -16.72 -7.58
N ILE A 358 -14.18 -15.76 -8.50
CA ILE A 358 -14.89 -15.93 -9.78
C ILE A 358 -14.03 -15.27 -10.86
N ASP A 359 -13.62 -16.00 -11.91
CA ASP A 359 -12.77 -15.42 -12.98
C ASP A 359 -13.54 -14.34 -13.75
N PRO A 360 -13.12 -13.05 -13.70
CA PRO A 360 -13.90 -11.93 -14.20
C PRO A 360 -14.12 -11.92 -15.71
N ARG A 361 -13.46 -12.81 -16.46
CA ARG A 361 -13.63 -12.95 -17.91
C ARG A 361 -14.64 -14.01 -18.33
N THR A 362 -14.88 -15.01 -17.47
CA THR A 362 -15.66 -16.20 -17.81
C THR A 362 -16.85 -16.42 -16.87
N ASN A 363 -16.86 -15.79 -15.70
CA ASN A 363 -17.78 -16.05 -14.59
C ASN A 363 -17.76 -17.53 -14.13
N LEU A 364 -16.65 -18.23 -14.38
CA LEU A 364 -16.37 -19.54 -13.79
C LEU A 364 -15.88 -19.38 -12.35
N PRO A 365 -16.22 -20.32 -11.45
CA PRO A 365 -15.72 -20.30 -10.09
C PRO A 365 -14.21 -20.59 -10.07
N VAL A 366 -13.51 -19.99 -9.11
CA VAL A 366 -12.09 -20.24 -8.87
C VAL A 366 -11.94 -20.71 -7.43
N ILE A 367 -11.75 -22.02 -7.25
CA ILE A 367 -11.62 -22.66 -5.94
C ILE A 367 -10.20 -23.22 -5.85
N MET A 368 -9.27 -22.45 -5.28
CA MET A 368 -7.85 -22.84 -5.23
C MET A 368 -7.45 -23.32 -3.84
N ARG A 369 -7.04 -24.60 -3.74
CA ARG A 369 -6.42 -25.15 -2.54
C ARG A 369 -4.94 -24.77 -2.47
N GLY A 370 -4.46 -24.48 -1.27
CA GLY A 370 -3.04 -24.34 -0.92
C GLY A 370 -2.88 -24.42 0.59
N PHE A 371 -1.82 -23.81 1.12
CA PHE A 371 -1.52 -23.84 2.56
C PHE A 371 -0.90 -22.52 3.05
N ILE A 372 -0.93 -22.32 4.37
CA ILE A 372 -0.13 -21.29 5.06
C ILE A 372 1.35 -21.68 4.98
N VAL A 373 2.18 -20.80 4.43
CA VAL A 373 3.63 -20.97 4.38
C VAL A 373 4.20 -20.58 5.74
N GLU A 374 4.00 -19.34 6.15
CA GLU A 374 4.52 -18.76 7.39
C GLU A 374 3.80 -17.44 7.75
N GLU A 375 4.06 -16.93 8.96
CA GLU A 375 3.65 -15.59 9.38
C GLU A 375 4.52 -14.52 8.69
N PHE A 376 3.96 -13.35 8.38
CA PHE A 376 4.71 -12.32 7.65
C PHE A 376 5.53 -11.43 8.61
N TRP A 377 6.81 -11.76 8.78
CA TRP A 377 7.75 -11.16 9.73
C TRP A 377 8.15 -9.69 9.42
N GLN A 378 7.19 -8.77 9.45
CA GLN A 378 7.40 -7.31 9.39
C GLN A 378 6.69 -6.55 10.53
N GLY A 379 6.45 -7.21 11.68
CA GLY A 379 5.75 -6.61 12.82
C GLY A 379 4.26 -6.34 12.56
N MET A 380 3.65 -7.10 11.63
CA MET A 380 2.24 -7.02 11.28
C MET A 380 1.54 -8.33 11.63
N ASP A 381 1.12 -8.45 12.89
CA ASP A 381 0.52 -9.65 13.54
C ASP A 381 -0.72 -10.25 12.83
N GLN A 382 -1.18 -9.65 11.73
CA GLN A 382 -2.37 -10.05 10.96
C GLN A 382 -2.06 -10.27 9.46
N HIS A 383 -0.78 -10.34 9.07
CA HIS A 383 -0.36 -10.77 7.74
C HIS A 383 0.31 -12.15 7.78
N GLN A 384 -0.04 -12.99 6.81
CA GLN A 384 0.54 -14.31 6.62
C GLN A 384 0.86 -14.54 5.13
N VAL A 385 1.77 -15.46 4.86
CA VAL A 385 2.15 -15.88 3.51
C VAL A 385 1.42 -17.17 3.18
N SER A 386 0.75 -17.21 2.02
CA SER A 386 0.01 -18.38 1.53
C SER A 386 0.58 -18.88 0.21
N SER A 387 0.40 -20.17 -0.06
CA SER A 387 0.79 -20.81 -1.33
C SER A 387 -0.25 -20.66 -2.45
N ILE A 388 -1.33 -19.90 -2.24
CA ILE A 388 -2.49 -19.88 -3.13
C ILE A 388 -2.30 -18.80 -4.20
N SER A 389 -1.50 -19.09 -5.21
CA SER A 389 -1.23 -18.22 -6.38
C SER A 389 -2.52 -17.91 -7.16
N LEU A 390 -3.22 -16.85 -6.74
CA LEU A 390 -4.34 -16.25 -7.46
C LEU A 390 -3.83 -15.13 -8.39
N PRO A 391 -4.55 -14.85 -9.49
CA PRO A 391 -4.27 -13.67 -10.28
C PRO A 391 -4.79 -12.44 -9.54
N LEU A 392 -4.10 -11.32 -9.70
CA LEU A 392 -4.37 -10.07 -9.00
C LEU A 392 -5.83 -9.59 -9.07
N GLU A 393 -6.56 -9.87 -10.17
CA GLU A 393 -7.96 -9.48 -10.29
C GLU A 393 -8.90 -10.22 -9.30
N LEU A 394 -8.37 -11.15 -8.49
CA LEU A 394 -9.04 -11.83 -7.38
C LEU A 394 -8.56 -11.35 -5.99
N ALA A 395 -7.76 -10.29 -5.90
CA ALA A 395 -7.48 -9.60 -4.62
C ALA A 395 -8.80 -9.23 -3.91
N GLY A 396 -8.89 -9.51 -2.61
CA GLY A 396 -10.13 -9.43 -1.83
C GLY A 396 -10.93 -10.74 -1.74
N ALA A 397 -10.51 -11.81 -2.42
CA ALA A 397 -11.09 -13.15 -2.27
C ALA A 397 -10.96 -13.69 -0.83
N PRO A 398 -12.01 -14.28 -0.25
CA PRO A 398 -11.92 -14.93 1.06
C PRO A 398 -11.10 -16.22 0.98
N LEU A 399 -10.35 -16.47 2.06
CA LEU A 399 -9.63 -17.70 2.31
C LEU A 399 -10.36 -18.47 3.41
N VAL A 400 -10.69 -19.72 3.14
CA VAL A 400 -11.58 -20.57 3.95
C VAL A 400 -10.82 -21.78 4.48
N LYS A 401 -11.08 -22.10 5.76
CA LYS A 401 -10.64 -23.32 6.45
C LYS A 401 -11.83 -23.86 7.25
N ASP A 402 -12.03 -25.18 7.24
CA ASP A 402 -13.10 -25.87 8.00
C ASP A 402 -14.52 -25.30 7.79
N GLY A 403 -14.78 -24.68 6.62
CA GLY A 403 -16.06 -24.08 6.23
C GLY A 403 -16.21 -22.58 6.55
N ALA A 404 -15.32 -21.98 7.35
CA ALA A 404 -15.37 -20.57 7.73
C ALA A 404 -14.25 -19.74 7.07
N VAL A 405 -14.51 -18.45 6.83
CA VAL A 405 -13.50 -17.49 6.37
C VAL A 405 -12.50 -17.25 7.50
N VAL A 406 -11.22 -17.51 7.21
CA VAL A 406 -10.08 -17.33 8.13
C VAL A 406 -9.12 -16.23 7.67
N GLY A 407 -9.24 -15.79 6.41
CA GLY A 407 -8.45 -14.67 5.89
C GLY A 407 -8.95 -14.11 4.56
N ILE A 408 -8.18 -13.19 4.00
CA ILE A 408 -8.42 -12.53 2.72
C ILE A 408 -7.12 -12.54 1.91
N HIS A 409 -7.19 -12.95 0.64
CA HIS A 409 -6.07 -12.84 -0.30
C HIS A 409 -5.84 -11.38 -0.68
N CYS A 410 -4.66 -10.83 -0.39
CA CYS A 410 -4.31 -9.45 -0.69
C CYS A 410 -3.63 -9.28 -2.06
N GLY A 411 -2.85 -10.28 -2.49
CA GLY A 411 -2.13 -10.27 -3.75
C GLY A 411 -0.71 -10.85 -3.65
N PRO A 412 0.08 -10.76 -4.71
CA PRO A 412 1.44 -11.34 -4.77
C PRO A 412 2.43 -10.62 -3.85
N LEU A 413 3.30 -11.40 -3.20
CA LEU A 413 4.42 -10.91 -2.41
C LEU A 413 5.63 -10.69 -3.32
N VAL A 414 5.76 -9.47 -3.86
CA VAL A 414 6.71 -9.13 -4.95
C VAL A 414 8.15 -8.83 -4.45
N GLN A 415 8.35 -8.75 -3.13
CA GLN A 415 9.68 -8.51 -2.55
C GLN A 415 10.62 -9.72 -2.69
N GLU A 416 11.92 -9.47 -2.74
CA GLU A 416 12.97 -10.47 -2.96
C GLU A 416 13.30 -11.26 -1.68
N PHE A 417 12.28 -11.94 -1.13
CA PHE A 417 12.42 -12.98 -0.12
C PHE A 417 13.08 -14.23 -0.76
N GLY A 418 14.40 -14.15 -0.95
CA GLY A 418 15.23 -15.09 -1.72
C GLY A 418 15.41 -16.49 -1.11
N HIS A 419 14.36 -17.06 -0.53
CA HIS A 419 14.35 -18.36 0.15
C HIS A 419 13.22 -19.29 -0.35
N TYR A 420 12.22 -18.77 -1.06
CA TYR A 420 11.24 -19.62 -1.76
C TYR A 420 11.85 -20.21 -3.04
N GLY A 421 11.56 -21.48 -3.33
CA GLY A 421 12.11 -22.18 -4.48
C GLY A 421 11.56 -21.70 -5.84
N GLU A 422 12.29 -21.98 -6.91
CA GLU A 422 11.87 -21.62 -8.28
C GLU A 422 10.45 -22.15 -8.58
N GLY A 423 9.60 -21.28 -9.14
CA GLY A 423 8.19 -21.56 -9.41
C GLY A 423 7.23 -21.29 -8.24
N PHE A 424 7.71 -21.05 -7.02
CA PHE A 424 6.86 -20.67 -5.89
C PHE A 424 6.64 -19.14 -5.87
N GLU A 425 5.45 -18.68 -6.24
CA GLU A 425 5.05 -17.27 -6.04
C GLU A 425 4.26 -17.11 -4.73
N PRO A 426 4.90 -16.67 -3.63
CA PRO A 426 4.21 -16.42 -2.36
C PRO A 426 3.13 -15.35 -2.54
N GLN A 427 1.98 -15.55 -1.89
CA GLN A 427 0.88 -14.58 -1.90
C GLN A 427 0.60 -14.08 -0.49
N LEU A 428 0.58 -12.76 -0.33
CA LEU A 428 0.22 -12.13 0.92
C LEU A 428 -1.28 -12.33 1.18
N MET A 429 -1.59 -12.77 2.38
CA MET A 429 -2.93 -12.80 2.92
C MET A 429 -3.01 -12.06 4.25
N MET A 430 -4.22 -11.69 4.62
CA MET A 430 -4.54 -10.96 5.83
C MET A 430 -5.55 -11.78 6.65
N THR A 431 -5.46 -11.79 7.97
CA THR A 431 -6.27 -12.65 8.87
C THR A 431 -7.66 -12.06 9.18
N VAL A 432 -8.72 -12.90 9.24
CA VAL A 432 -10.13 -12.44 9.29
C VAL A 432 -10.49 -11.48 10.44
N GLN A 433 -9.69 -11.43 11.51
CA GLN A 433 -9.86 -10.51 12.65
C GLN A 433 -9.93 -9.02 12.24
N ALA A 434 -9.25 -8.60 11.17
CA ALA A 434 -9.40 -7.24 10.66
C ALA A 434 -10.78 -7.01 10.03
N ALA A 435 -11.33 -7.99 9.32
CA ALA A 435 -12.67 -7.90 8.74
C ALA A 435 -13.73 -7.81 9.86
N GLN A 436 -13.61 -8.62 10.91
CA GLN A 436 -14.45 -8.54 12.11
C GLN A 436 -14.37 -7.15 12.77
N THR A 437 -13.16 -6.59 12.86
CA THR A 437 -12.91 -5.25 13.40
C THR A 437 -13.51 -4.14 12.52
N CYS A 438 -13.39 -4.23 11.18
CA CYS A 438 -14.10 -3.36 10.22
C CYS A 438 -15.62 -3.43 10.36
N LEU A 439 -16.16 -4.60 10.70
CA LEU A 439 -17.60 -4.81 10.86
C LEU A 439 -18.14 -4.27 12.19
N GLY A 440 -17.27 -3.93 13.14
CA GLY A 440 -17.63 -3.57 14.51
C GLY A 440 -18.04 -4.77 15.36
N GLN A 441 -17.64 -5.97 14.96
CA GLN A 441 -17.79 -7.16 15.80
C GLN A 441 -16.71 -7.12 16.89
N ASN A 442 -17.08 -7.45 18.13
CA ASN A 442 -16.14 -7.47 19.25
C ASN A 442 -15.17 -8.64 19.08
N THR A 443 -14.03 -8.40 18.43
CA THR A 443 -12.87 -9.27 18.55
C THR A 443 -12.50 -9.36 20.04
N PRO A 444 -12.47 -10.56 20.65
CA PRO A 444 -11.94 -10.70 22.00
C PRO A 444 -10.47 -10.28 21.93
N GLN A 445 -10.08 -9.23 22.65
CA GLN A 445 -8.72 -8.69 22.56
C GLN A 445 -7.71 -9.80 22.92
N THR A 446 -6.97 -10.27 21.91
CA THR A 446 -5.95 -11.31 22.08
C THR A 446 -4.92 -10.81 23.08
N ILE A 447 -4.96 -11.36 24.30
CA ILE A 447 -4.08 -10.94 25.39
C ILE A 447 -2.65 -11.31 24.98
N ALA A 448 -1.86 -10.30 24.61
CA ALA A 448 -0.58 -10.47 23.96
C ALA A 448 0.31 -11.50 24.68
N HIS A 449 0.67 -12.59 23.98
CA HIS A 449 1.43 -13.69 24.53
C HIS A 449 2.83 -13.23 24.96
N SER A 450 2.97 -12.97 26.26
CA SER A 450 4.23 -12.61 26.90
C SER A 450 4.39 -13.41 28.19
N GLY A 451 5.53 -14.11 28.31
CA GLY A 451 5.89 -14.88 29.50
C GLY A 451 5.67 -16.39 29.38
N SER A 452 6.78 -17.13 29.32
CA SER A 452 6.84 -18.59 29.40
C SER A 452 6.46 -19.12 30.79
N TYR A 453 5.65 -20.18 30.88
CA TYR A 453 5.48 -20.99 32.10
C TYR A 453 5.38 -22.51 31.78
N PRO A 454 5.71 -23.40 32.74
CA PRO A 454 5.88 -24.86 32.55
C PRO A 454 4.55 -25.62 32.75
N PRO A 455 4.48 -26.96 32.58
CA PRO A 455 3.22 -27.62 32.22
C PRO A 455 2.21 -27.81 33.36
N VAL A 456 0.95 -27.57 32.99
CA VAL A 456 -0.32 -28.22 33.39
C VAL A 456 -0.42 -28.83 34.79
N LYS A 457 -1.46 -28.39 35.52
CA LYS A 457 -2.28 -29.30 36.34
C LYS A 457 -3.75 -29.13 36.01
N GLU A 458 -4.45 -30.27 35.98
CA GLU A 458 -5.88 -30.37 35.66
C GLU A 458 -6.76 -29.86 36.81
N SER A 459 -7.94 -29.33 36.47
CA SER A 459 -9.18 -29.45 37.25
C SER A 459 -10.36 -29.11 36.34
N ALA A 460 -11.50 -29.78 36.55
CA ALA A 460 -12.65 -29.78 35.64
C ALA A 460 -13.90 -29.07 36.23
N VAL A 461 -15.06 -29.36 35.65
CA VAL A 461 -16.44 -28.94 36.02
C VAL A 461 -16.91 -27.62 35.39
N THR A 462 -18.05 -27.46 34.71
CA THR A 462 -19.01 -28.28 33.91
C THR A 462 -20.29 -27.42 33.79
N ALA A 463 -20.87 -27.34 32.58
CA ALA A 463 -22.27 -26.96 32.26
C ALA A 463 -22.84 -25.58 32.70
N ASN A 464 -23.44 -24.87 31.73
CA ASN A 464 -24.90 -24.89 31.57
C ASN A 464 -25.34 -24.36 30.18
N ALA A 465 -26.57 -24.68 29.77
CA ALA A 465 -27.17 -24.29 28.50
C ALA A 465 -28.71 -24.14 28.60
N LEU A 466 -29.34 -23.64 27.52
CA LEU A 466 -30.79 -23.61 27.21
C LEU A 466 -31.71 -22.62 27.98
N GLN A 467 -32.22 -21.63 27.25
CA GLN A 467 -33.52 -20.91 27.34
C GLN A 467 -33.46 -19.70 26.38
N MET A 468 -34.42 -19.34 25.51
CA MET A 468 -35.64 -19.96 24.92
C MET A 468 -35.70 -19.49 23.42
N ALA A 469 -36.43 -20.07 22.46
CA ALA A 469 -37.89 -20.02 22.18
C ALA A 469 -38.60 -18.68 22.54
N GLU A 470 -39.57 -18.13 21.82
CA GLU A 470 -40.16 -18.28 20.47
C GLU A 470 -41.17 -17.11 20.35
N GLN A 471 -41.39 -16.47 19.19
CA GLN A 471 -42.70 -15.84 18.91
C GLN A 471 -42.99 -15.51 17.43
N THR A 472 -44.27 -15.64 17.09
CA THR A 472 -45.00 -15.43 15.82
C THR A 472 -44.80 -14.03 15.20
N LEU A 473 -44.76 -13.80 13.87
CA LEU A 473 -45.59 -14.28 12.73
C LEU A 473 -46.96 -13.54 12.63
N GLU A 474 -47.11 -12.61 11.66
CA GLU A 474 -48.31 -12.43 10.79
C GLU A 474 -48.29 -11.22 9.81
N THR A 475 -48.66 -11.46 8.54
CA THR A 475 -49.36 -10.57 7.56
C THR A 475 -48.69 -9.28 7.02
N ASP A 476 -49.07 -8.69 5.85
CA ASP A 476 -49.66 -9.12 4.56
C ASP A 476 -49.69 -7.91 3.57
N ARG A 477 -49.96 -8.14 2.27
CA ARG A 477 -50.47 -7.22 1.21
C ARG A 477 -49.55 -6.30 0.38
N LEU A 478 -49.31 -6.74 -0.85
CA LEU A 478 -49.74 -6.13 -2.13
C LEU A 478 -49.93 -4.60 -2.25
N GLY A 479 -49.29 -3.99 -3.26
CA GLY A 479 -49.65 -2.65 -3.75
C GLY A 479 -48.87 -2.15 -4.98
N THR A 480 -49.37 -2.41 -6.20
CA THR A 480 -48.94 -1.75 -7.46
C THR A 480 -50.08 -0.90 -8.02
N PRO A 481 -49.79 0.24 -8.69
CA PRO A 481 -50.00 0.23 -10.14
C PRO A 481 -49.00 1.08 -10.97
N SER A 482 -49.16 0.99 -12.30
CA SER A 482 -48.35 1.60 -13.36
C SER A 482 -48.56 3.10 -13.61
N GLY A 483 -47.58 3.75 -14.24
CA GLY A 483 -47.74 5.03 -14.95
C GLY A 483 -46.71 5.20 -16.08
N SER A 484 -47.14 5.68 -17.25
CA SER A 484 -46.31 5.82 -18.45
C SER A 484 -46.32 7.26 -18.99
N HIS A 485 -45.21 7.72 -19.60
CA HIS A 485 -45.16 8.39 -20.93
C HIS A 485 -43.83 9.13 -21.18
N SER A 486 -43.52 9.29 -22.47
CA SER A 486 -42.53 10.20 -23.07
C SER A 486 -43.17 10.73 -24.38
N PRO A 487 -42.51 11.54 -25.25
CA PRO A 487 -41.30 12.37 -25.08
C PRO A 487 -41.50 13.84 -25.56
N VAL A 488 -40.52 14.73 -25.37
CA VAL A 488 -40.41 16.00 -26.13
C VAL A 488 -38.95 16.26 -26.54
N ARG A 489 -38.75 16.79 -27.77
CA ARG A 489 -37.47 17.32 -28.29
C ARG A 489 -37.51 18.84 -28.38
N ALA A 490 -36.37 19.49 -28.17
CA ALA A 490 -36.07 20.82 -28.73
C ALA A 490 -34.58 20.93 -29.07
N ARG A 491 -34.21 21.90 -29.91
CA ARG A 491 -32.84 22.19 -30.40
C ARG A 491 -32.45 23.65 -30.07
N GLU A 492 -31.18 23.96 -30.36
CA GLU A 492 -30.59 25.29 -30.56
C GLU A 492 -30.21 26.06 -29.28
N ARG A 493 -29.14 26.89 -29.28
CA ARG A 493 -28.28 27.35 -30.40
C ARG A 493 -26.81 27.52 -29.96
N MET A 494 -25.89 27.58 -30.92
CA MET A 494 -24.53 28.10 -30.70
C MET A 494 -24.56 29.64 -30.67
N GLU A 495 -23.62 30.26 -29.95
CA GLU A 495 -23.07 31.56 -30.36
C GLU A 495 -21.60 31.69 -29.90
N THR A 496 -20.75 32.29 -30.75
CA THR A 496 -19.28 32.36 -30.59
C THR A 496 -18.81 33.81 -30.48
N ARG A 497 -17.78 34.08 -29.66
CA ARG A 497 -17.00 35.33 -29.74
C ARG A 497 -15.52 35.10 -29.47
N GLU A 498 -14.70 35.46 -30.45
CA GLU A 498 -13.27 35.74 -30.32
C GLU A 498 -13.08 37.25 -30.10
N ILE A 499 -12.08 37.67 -29.31
CA ILE A 499 -11.39 38.97 -29.43
C ILE A 499 -9.87 38.73 -29.19
N ASN A 500 -9.04 39.54 -29.83
CA ASN A 500 -7.59 39.33 -30.03
C ASN A 500 -6.67 39.63 -28.82
N ALA A 501 -5.42 39.18 -28.96
CA ALA A 501 -4.22 39.49 -28.17
C ALA A 501 -3.68 40.95 -28.48
N PRO A 502 -2.44 41.43 -28.13
CA PRO A 502 -1.20 40.69 -27.80
C PRO A 502 -0.14 41.32 -26.81
N MET A 503 0.98 40.58 -26.65
CA MET A 503 2.41 41.01 -26.55
C MET A 503 3.20 41.28 -25.22
N GLN A 504 4.40 40.64 -25.16
CA GLN A 504 5.75 41.04 -24.65
C GLN A 504 6.24 40.89 -23.17
N ALA A 505 7.16 39.91 -22.98
CA ALA A 505 8.39 39.69 -22.14
C ALA A 505 8.81 40.64 -20.96
N PHE A 506 9.52 40.24 -19.87
CA PHE A 506 10.84 39.54 -19.70
C PHE A 506 11.11 39.06 -18.18
N SER A 507 11.74 37.87 -17.83
CA SER A 507 12.34 37.38 -16.50
C SER A 507 11.42 36.88 -15.29
N SER A 508 11.75 36.29 -14.08
CA SER A 508 12.80 35.42 -13.36
C SER A 508 12.40 35.19 -11.81
N LEU A 509 12.89 34.39 -10.79
CA LEU A 509 13.74 33.16 -10.47
C LEU A 509 13.69 32.66 -8.93
N PHE A 510 13.80 31.34 -8.55
CA PHE A 510 14.09 30.61 -7.20
C PHE A 510 13.21 30.83 -5.89
N GLY A 511 13.20 30.11 -4.70
CA GLY A 511 13.66 28.79 -4.06
C GLY A 511 13.88 28.82 -2.46
N SER A 512 13.89 27.80 -1.51
CA SER A 512 13.23 26.45 -1.26
C SER A 512 13.68 25.53 0.00
N ILE A 513 12.80 25.05 0.97
CA ILE A 513 12.72 23.69 1.74
C ILE A 513 13.59 23.35 3.06
N LYS A 514 13.30 22.94 4.38
CA LYS A 514 12.24 22.34 5.36
C LYS A 514 12.36 22.51 6.99
N GLY A 515 12.37 21.49 7.94
CA GLY A 515 12.39 21.56 9.50
C GLY A 515 12.49 20.25 10.46
N ALA A 516 13.01 20.22 11.77
CA ALA A 516 13.07 19.03 12.78
C ALA A 516 13.52 19.26 14.36
N VAL A 517 13.56 18.40 15.50
CA VAL A 517 12.65 17.63 16.52
C VAL A 517 13.08 17.36 18.09
N ASP A 518 12.18 17.34 19.17
CA ASP A 518 12.08 16.66 20.60
C ASP A 518 12.51 17.25 22.05
N GLY A 519 11.98 17.10 23.35
CA GLY A 519 10.90 16.39 24.20
C GLY A 519 10.92 16.54 25.84
N LEU A 520 10.01 15.96 26.75
CA LEU A 520 9.87 16.01 28.34
C LEU A 520 9.75 14.74 29.34
N LYS A 521 8.74 14.65 30.27
CA LYS A 521 8.47 13.71 31.44
C LYS A 521 7.08 13.97 32.15
N LYS A 522 6.61 13.13 33.10
CA LYS A 522 5.21 13.06 33.67
C LYS A 522 4.57 14.38 34.20
N ALA A 523 3.93 15.13 33.31
CA ALA A 523 2.87 16.11 33.57
C ALA A 523 1.46 15.44 33.60
N PRO A 524 0.34 16.17 33.79
CA PRO A 524 -1.00 15.74 33.35
C PRO A 524 -1.03 15.22 31.89
N PRO A 525 -2.09 14.48 31.48
CA PRO A 525 -2.24 14.05 30.09
C PRO A 525 -2.16 15.27 29.15
N PRO A 526 -1.35 15.23 28.07
CA PRO A 526 -1.11 16.38 27.22
C PRO A 526 -2.36 16.81 26.43
N PRO A 527 -2.42 18.07 25.98
CA PRO A 527 -3.37 18.52 24.97
C PRO A 527 -3.39 17.61 23.73
N PRO A 528 -4.57 17.26 23.18
CA PRO A 528 -4.66 16.37 22.02
C PRO A 528 -4.03 17.02 20.78
N GLY A 529 -3.03 16.36 20.21
CA GLY A 529 -2.21 16.86 19.09
C GLY A 529 -0.74 17.09 19.47
N GLN A 530 -0.46 17.33 20.75
CA GLN A 530 0.89 17.61 21.25
C GLN A 530 1.70 16.32 21.42
N PHE A 531 2.58 15.99 20.45
CA PHE A 531 3.43 14.79 20.52
C PHE A 531 4.46 14.85 21.65
N LEU A 532 4.72 16.07 22.18
CA LEU A 532 5.88 16.40 23.01
C LEU A 532 5.62 17.54 23.99
N GLN A 533 6.42 17.58 25.04
CA GLN A 533 6.59 18.73 25.94
C GLN A 533 8.13 18.98 26.00
N SER A 534 8.75 19.89 26.78
CA SER A 534 10.21 19.75 27.08
C SER A 534 10.72 20.33 28.40
N GLN A 535 11.82 19.77 28.96
CA GLN A 535 12.37 20.17 30.28
C GLN A 535 13.90 20.11 30.37
N SER A 536 14.45 21.23 30.81
CA SER A 536 15.88 21.43 31.01
C SER A 536 16.36 20.99 32.40
N LEU A 537 17.51 20.32 32.41
CA LEU A 537 18.33 20.08 33.60
C LEU A 537 19.63 20.88 33.49
N ARG A 538 20.07 21.52 34.57
CA ARG A 538 21.32 22.29 34.65
C ARG A 538 22.26 21.70 35.70
N GLN A 539 23.54 21.62 35.38
CA GLN A 539 24.63 21.46 36.33
C GLN A 539 25.45 22.75 36.33
N ALA A 540 25.46 23.45 37.46
CA ALA A 540 26.28 24.65 37.64
C ALA A 540 27.77 24.27 37.81
N ILE A 541 28.71 25.11 37.38
CA ILE A 541 30.17 24.84 37.49
C ILE A 541 30.62 24.41 38.90
N SER A 542 30.02 24.99 39.95
CA SER A 542 30.32 24.68 41.36
C SER A 542 29.68 23.38 41.89
N SER A 543 28.91 22.67 41.07
CA SER A 543 28.16 21.46 41.43
C SER A 543 28.55 20.27 40.55
N ASN A 544 28.66 19.08 41.17
CA ASN A 544 28.84 17.80 40.46
C ASN A 544 27.52 17.04 40.26
N LYS A 545 26.38 17.74 40.25
CA LYS A 545 25.04 17.16 40.06
C LYS A 545 24.15 18.08 39.22
N PHE A 546 23.39 17.47 38.31
CA PHE A 546 22.30 18.12 37.57
C PHE A 546 21.07 18.32 38.47
N SER A 547 20.37 19.42 38.27
CA SER A 547 19.09 19.77 38.92
C SER A 547 18.09 20.28 37.89
N LYS A 548 16.79 20.02 38.12
CA LYS A 548 15.70 20.55 37.29
C LYS A 548 15.67 22.08 37.36
N VAL A 549 15.41 22.71 36.22
CA VAL A 549 15.35 24.17 36.06
C VAL A 549 13.89 24.61 35.95
N ALA A 550 13.55 25.79 36.47
CA ALA A 550 12.26 26.43 36.22
C ALA A 550 12.35 27.29 34.95
N ASP A 551 11.25 27.38 34.19
CA ASP A 551 11.22 27.84 32.79
C ASP A 551 11.78 29.27 32.56
N ASN A 552 11.88 30.09 33.61
CA ASN A 552 12.35 31.49 33.55
C ASN A 552 13.74 31.71 34.22
N ALA A 553 14.54 30.67 34.47
CA ALA A 553 15.82 30.81 35.18
C ALA A 553 16.99 31.22 34.27
N GLU A 554 17.84 32.14 34.76
CA GLU A 554 19.05 32.57 34.05
C GLU A 554 20.22 31.59 34.21
N PHE A 555 20.94 31.34 33.12
CA PHE A 555 22.10 30.44 33.05
C PHE A 555 23.42 31.22 33.12
N GLN A 556 24.48 30.61 33.67
CA GLN A 556 25.81 31.22 33.75
C GLN A 556 26.78 30.60 32.72
N ASN A 557 27.79 31.38 32.35
CA ASN A 557 28.89 30.96 31.47
C ASN A 557 29.50 29.63 31.92
N GLY A 558 29.52 28.64 31.01
CA GLY A 558 30.17 27.35 31.21
C GLY A 558 29.36 26.33 32.03
N ASP A 559 28.12 26.66 32.39
CA ASP A 559 27.18 25.67 32.91
C ASP A 559 26.85 24.60 31.85
N LEU A 560 26.55 23.39 32.31
CA LEU A 560 26.11 22.29 31.46
C LEU A 560 24.59 22.14 31.52
N VAL A 561 23.96 22.00 30.35
CA VAL A 561 22.53 21.76 30.19
C VAL A 561 22.28 20.41 29.52
N ARG A 562 21.21 19.75 29.93
CA ARG A 562 20.62 18.58 29.28
C ARG A 562 19.12 18.79 29.14
N PHE A 563 18.51 18.08 28.21
CA PHE A 563 17.07 18.04 28.05
C PHE A 563 16.59 16.61 28.38
N GLU A 564 15.65 16.45 29.32
CA GLU A 564 14.97 15.16 29.60
C GLU A 564 13.75 15.04 28.67
N VAL A 565 13.64 13.96 27.89
CA VAL A 565 12.98 13.95 26.57
C VAL A 565 11.92 12.84 26.36
N LYS A 566 10.67 13.15 26.70
CA LYS A 566 9.39 12.60 26.19
C LYS A 566 9.02 13.30 24.89
N ALA A 567 9.03 12.63 23.74
CA ALA A 567 8.14 11.52 23.43
C ALA A 567 6.92 11.39 24.37
N PHE A 568 5.86 12.19 24.17
CA PHE A 568 4.52 11.81 24.63
C PHE A 568 3.83 10.86 23.64
N GLU A 569 4.38 10.72 22.44
CA GLU A 569 4.03 9.78 21.38
C GLU A 569 5.31 9.22 20.77
N ASP A 570 5.20 8.20 19.90
CA ASP A 570 6.34 7.55 19.27
C ASP A 570 6.85 8.40 18.08
N CYS A 571 8.00 9.06 18.22
CA CYS A 571 8.51 10.01 17.22
C CYS A 571 10.05 10.01 17.07
N PHE A 572 10.52 10.25 15.85
CA PHE A 572 11.94 10.44 15.51
C PHE A 572 12.44 11.78 16.03
N VAL A 573 13.74 11.90 16.36
CA VAL A 573 14.27 13.01 17.17
C VAL A 573 15.48 13.69 16.54
N TYR A 574 15.47 15.01 16.46
CA TYR A 574 16.40 15.83 15.67
C TYR A 574 16.70 17.20 16.32
N VAL A 575 17.25 17.27 17.54
CA VAL A 575 17.41 18.56 18.24
C VAL A 575 18.48 19.42 17.58
N LEU A 576 18.19 20.71 17.36
CA LEU A 576 19.16 21.70 16.86
C LEU A 576 19.37 22.87 17.81
N VAL A 577 20.57 23.45 17.77
CA VAL A 577 20.95 24.64 18.55
C VAL A 577 21.51 25.71 17.62
N LYS A 578 21.16 26.97 17.88
CA LYS A 578 21.64 28.16 17.17
C LYS A 578 22.13 29.19 18.18
N SER A 579 23.35 29.68 17.98
CA SER A 579 23.99 30.60 18.92
C SER A 579 23.55 32.07 18.74
N ALA A 580 23.72 32.88 19.78
CA ALA A 580 23.46 34.31 19.82
C ALA A 580 24.22 35.13 18.75
N SER A 581 25.24 34.55 18.10
CA SER A 581 25.86 35.13 16.91
C SER A 581 24.92 34.96 15.71
N THR A 582 24.23 36.03 15.33
CA THR A 582 23.13 36.05 14.35
C THR A 582 23.47 35.58 12.94
N THR A 583 24.73 35.31 12.63
CA THR A 583 25.23 34.85 11.33
C THR A 583 25.40 33.34 11.20
N GLN A 584 25.15 32.55 12.26
CA GLN A 584 25.26 31.09 12.22
C GLN A 584 23.90 30.40 12.09
N ALA A 585 23.86 29.34 11.27
CA ALA A 585 22.69 28.49 11.09
C ALA A 585 22.46 27.56 12.30
N PRO A 586 21.23 27.03 12.49
CA PRO A 586 20.98 25.97 13.48
C PRO A 586 21.75 24.71 13.13
N ARG A 587 22.42 24.11 14.12
CA ARG A 587 23.22 22.89 13.97
C ARG A 587 22.56 21.70 14.68
N LEU A 588 22.54 20.54 14.03
CA LEU A 588 22.03 19.28 14.56
C LEU A 588 22.93 18.73 15.68
N ILE A 589 22.32 18.33 16.80
CA ILE A 589 23.01 17.81 18.00
C ILE A 589 22.42 16.50 18.57
N TYR A 590 21.37 15.99 17.95
CA TYR A 590 20.83 14.63 18.03
C TYR A 590 20.02 14.43 16.73
N PRO A 591 20.04 13.26 16.05
CA PRO A 591 20.93 12.13 16.30
C PRO A 591 22.38 12.53 15.98
N TYR A 592 23.36 11.70 16.36
CA TYR A 592 24.78 12.04 16.20
C TYR A 592 25.34 11.73 14.81
N SER A 593 24.63 10.87 14.07
CA SER A 593 24.88 10.49 12.70
C SER A 593 23.54 10.13 12.04
N GLN A 594 23.52 9.93 10.72
CA GLN A 594 22.32 9.45 10.01
C GLN A 594 21.96 8.03 10.46
N ASP A 595 22.96 7.20 10.80
CA ASP A 595 22.78 5.81 11.26
C ASP A 595 22.26 5.72 12.71
N ASP A 596 22.29 6.81 13.47
CA ASP A 596 21.71 6.91 14.83
C ASP A 596 20.24 7.42 14.82
N ASP A 597 19.65 7.67 13.64
CA ASP A 597 18.29 8.21 13.48
C ASP A 597 17.22 7.17 13.89
N SER A 598 16.57 7.41 15.03
CA SER A 598 15.75 6.41 15.71
C SER A 598 14.48 7.02 16.33
N GLN A 599 13.38 6.28 16.21
CA GLN A 599 12.10 6.63 16.82
C GLN A 599 12.13 6.39 18.34
N ILE A 600 11.53 7.31 19.10
CA ILE A 600 11.59 7.36 20.56
C ILE A 600 10.18 7.27 21.12
N SER A 601 9.94 6.27 21.98
CA SER A 601 8.59 5.75 22.21
C SER A 601 7.74 6.57 23.19
N LYS A 602 6.42 6.46 23.05
CA LYS A 602 5.37 7.08 23.86
C LYS A 602 5.60 6.95 25.37
N GLY A 603 6.08 8.02 25.99
CA GLY A 603 6.30 8.13 27.42
C GLY A 603 7.74 7.85 27.88
N SER A 604 8.65 7.50 26.96
CA SER A 604 10.10 7.40 27.18
C SER A 604 10.67 8.71 27.73
N VAL A 605 11.85 8.65 28.33
CA VAL A 605 12.60 9.86 28.67
C VAL A 605 14.02 9.66 28.16
N LEU A 606 14.25 10.00 26.89
CA LEU A 606 15.60 10.22 26.36
C LEU A 606 16.29 11.30 27.21
N THR A 607 17.61 11.41 27.19
CA THR A 607 18.31 12.57 27.73
C THR A 607 19.35 13.06 26.75
N ILE A 608 19.14 14.25 26.18
CA ILE A 608 20.03 14.82 25.17
C ILE A 608 21.05 15.74 25.85
N PRO A 609 22.37 15.59 25.60
CA PRO A 609 23.02 14.53 24.82
C PRO A 609 23.22 13.22 25.59
N GLU A 610 23.13 12.08 24.89
CA GLU A 610 23.03 10.76 25.53
C GLU A 610 24.36 9.98 25.65
N ARG A 611 25.22 9.98 24.61
CA ARG A 611 26.49 9.25 24.64
C ARG A 611 27.55 9.95 25.51
N ASN A 612 28.23 9.17 26.35
CA ASN A 612 29.35 9.64 27.16
C ASN A 612 30.62 9.86 26.32
N ALA A 613 30.97 11.12 26.04
CA ALA A 613 32.30 11.47 25.54
C ALA A 613 33.38 11.12 26.58
N ALA A 614 34.49 10.53 26.13
CA ALA A 614 35.63 10.27 27.00
C ALA A 614 36.37 11.57 27.32
N ARG A 615 36.54 11.88 28.62
CA ARG A 615 37.48 12.91 29.04
C ARG A 615 38.90 12.42 28.74
N ALA A 616 39.71 13.26 28.11
CA ALA A 616 41.15 12.98 27.96
C ALA A 616 41.81 13.00 29.35
N GLY A 617 42.38 11.86 29.78
CA GLY A 617 43.05 11.69 31.06
C GLY A 617 42.47 10.58 31.93
N HIS A 618 43.34 9.82 32.60
CA HIS A 618 42.97 8.60 33.32
C HIS A 618 42.20 8.90 34.62
N GLY A 619 40.88 8.75 34.62
CA GLY A 619 40.05 8.87 35.82
C GLY A 619 38.62 8.32 35.65
N LYS A 620 38.11 7.62 36.66
CA LYS A 620 36.76 7.01 36.64
C LYS A 620 35.65 8.04 36.94
N GLN A 621 35.16 8.75 35.93
CA GLN A 621 33.73 9.08 35.73
C GLN A 621 33.53 9.89 34.43
N GLN A 622 32.46 9.59 33.70
CA GLN A 622 32.03 10.31 32.49
C GLN A 622 30.70 11.04 32.77
N MET A 623 30.51 12.22 32.17
CA MET A 623 29.24 12.94 32.14
C MET A 623 29.12 13.73 30.82
N ALA A 624 28.03 13.53 30.08
CA ALA A 624 27.66 14.33 28.91
C ALA A 624 26.85 15.60 29.27
N GLY A 625 26.77 16.56 28.35
CA GLY A 625 25.95 17.79 28.47
C GLY A 625 26.32 18.83 27.40
N VAL A 626 25.38 19.71 27.03
CA VAL A 626 25.65 20.89 26.19
C VAL A 626 26.20 22.00 27.07
N MET A 627 27.32 22.63 26.67
CA MET A 627 27.93 23.73 27.44
C MET A 627 27.46 25.08 26.91
N ILE A 628 26.97 25.97 27.78
CA ILE A 628 26.59 27.33 27.38
C ILE A 628 27.84 28.22 27.28
N PRO A 629 28.13 28.83 26.11
CA PRO A 629 29.31 29.66 25.92
C PRO A 629 29.18 31.03 26.61
N GLY A 630 30.29 31.53 27.17
CA GLY A 630 30.33 32.76 27.99
C GLY A 630 30.13 34.11 27.30
N VAL A 631 29.51 34.12 26.12
CA VAL A 631 29.29 35.33 25.31
C VAL A 631 27.84 35.75 25.45
N GLN A 632 27.59 36.72 26.34
CA GLN A 632 26.27 37.25 26.73
C GLN A 632 25.33 37.48 25.53
N GLY A 633 24.14 36.88 25.57
CA GLY A 633 23.18 36.89 24.46
C GLY A 633 21.94 36.04 24.70
N GLN A 634 21.32 35.58 23.61
CA GLN A 634 20.23 34.59 23.62
C GLN A 634 20.55 33.45 22.65
N GLU A 635 20.52 32.21 23.13
CA GLU A 635 20.67 30.99 22.33
C GLU A 635 19.27 30.41 22.02
N GLU A 636 19.06 29.91 20.80
CA GLU A 636 17.79 29.30 20.37
C GLU A 636 17.96 27.77 20.23
N VAL A 637 17.01 27.00 20.75
CA VAL A 637 16.98 25.53 20.64
C VAL A 637 15.67 25.12 19.96
N TYR A 638 15.79 24.31 18.90
CA TYR A 638 14.68 23.86 18.07
C TYR A 638 14.40 22.38 18.33
N MET A 639 13.13 22.11 18.67
CA MET A 639 12.59 20.82 19.08
C MET A 639 11.23 20.64 18.40
N LEU A 640 11.21 20.34 17.11
CA LEU A 640 9.98 19.95 16.38
C LEU A 640 9.38 18.59 16.86
N ALA A 641 8.49 17.91 16.13
CA ALA A 641 8.12 16.50 16.36
C ALA A 641 7.67 15.79 15.08
N SER A 642 8.24 14.62 14.74
CA SER A 642 7.84 13.84 13.55
C SER A 642 7.69 12.36 13.87
N ARG A 643 6.64 11.72 13.35
CA ARG A 643 6.44 10.26 13.44
C ARG A 643 7.23 9.46 12.40
N HIS A 644 7.91 10.14 11.47
CA HIS A 644 8.68 9.55 10.37
C HIS A 644 10.08 10.18 10.29
N SER A 645 11.06 9.46 9.74
CA SER A 645 12.38 10.04 9.47
C SER A 645 12.26 11.16 8.44
N LEU A 646 12.87 12.31 8.73
CA LEU A 646 12.80 13.50 7.88
C LEU A 646 13.93 13.55 6.83
N LEU A 647 14.95 12.70 6.98
CA LEU A 647 15.88 12.36 5.90
C LEU A 647 15.14 11.60 4.79
N GLU A 648 14.38 10.57 5.18
CA GLU A 648 13.58 9.72 4.28
C GLU A 648 12.42 10.50 3.66
N ALA A 649 11.58 11.16 4.47
CA ALA A 649 10.38 11.86 4.02
C ALA A 649 10.64 12.91 2.94
N PHE A 650 11.86 13.44 2.89
CA PHE A 650 12.26 14.54 2.01
C PHE A 650 13.42 14.21 1.05
N ASN A 651 13.91 12.97 1.04
CA ASN A 651 14.95 12.46 0.14
C ASN A 651 16.20 13.37 0.07
N THR A 652 16.73 13.76 1.23
CA THR A 652 17.93 14.61 1.33
C THR A 652 18.76 14.27 2.58
N PRO A 653 20.10 14.20 2.49
CA PRO A 653 20.96 13.79 3.61
C PRO A 653 21.17 14.86 4.69
N ASN A 654 20.72 16.11 4.51
CA ASN A 654 21.12 17.24 5.35
C ASN A 654 19.96 17.86 6.15
N VAL A 655 19.78 17.44 7.41
CA VAL A 655 18.71 17.96 8.28
C VAL A 655 18.87 19.45 8.65
N GLU A 656 20.05 20.05 8.49
CA GLU A 656 20.27 21.48 8.77
C GLU A 656 19.78 22.37 7.61
N GLN A 657 19.93 21.86 6.37
CA GLN A 657 19.34 22.46 5.17
C GLN A 657 17.88 22.04 4.97
N ILE A 658 17.43 20.96 5.61
CA ILE A 658 16.02 20.86 6.00
C ILE A 658 15.71 22.08 6.89
N VAL A 659 16.30 22.24 8.09
CA VAL A 659 15.83 23.24 9.08
C VAL A 659 15.88 24.73 8.68
N THR A 660 16.74 25.12 7.74
CA THR A 660 16.97 26.54 7.42
C THR A 660 15.91 27.16 6.49
N ASP A 661 15.40 26.42 5.52
CA ASP A 661 14.86 27.00 4.27
C ASP A 661 13.32 26.99 4.15
N ASN A 662 12.57 26.46 5.14
CA ASN A 662 11.12 26.76 5.29
C ASN A 662 10.78 27.54 6.57
N LEU A 663 11.49 27.30 7.68
CA LEU A 663 11.13 27.88 8.99
C LEU A 663 11.55 29.35 9.14
N SER A 664 12.52 29.80 8.36
CA SER A 664 13.04 31.18 8.34
C SER A 664 11.98 32.23 7.94
N GLY A 665 10.98 31.86 7.13
CA GLY A 665 9.84 32.72 6.82
C GLY A 665 8.78 32.75 7.92
N VAL A 666 8.34 31.58 8.40
CA VAL A 666 7.18 31.47 9.30
C VAL A 666 7.45 32.02 10.71
N CYS A 667 8.70 31.98 11.19
CA CYS A 667 9.05 32.54 12.50
C CYS A 667 8.91 34.07 12.62
N ALA A 668 8.61 34.78 11.53
CA ALA A 668 8.28 36.21 11.57
C ALA A 668 6.81 36.47 11.97
N ASP A 669 5.86 35.66 11.48
CA ASP A 669 4.42 35.93 11.53
C ASP A 669 3.67 35.22 12.68
N VAL A 670 4.37 34.50 13.56
CA VAL A 670 3.79 33.98 14.81
C VAL A 670 3.65 35.12 15.84
N ASN A 671 2.72 36.03 15.57
CA ASN A 671 2.40 37.24 16.34
C ASN A 671 1.10 37.86 15.79
N HIS A 672 0.11 38.34 16.55
CA HIS A 672 -0.01 38.61 17.99
C HIS A 672 -1.45 38.32 18.49
N GLY A 673 -1.67 38.12 19.79
CA GLY A 673 -3.02 37.90 20.36
C GLY A 673 -3.23 38.43 21.80
N ALA A 674 -3.89 39.58 21.90
CA ALA A 674 -4.44 40.27 23.09
C ALA A 674 -4.20 39.70 24.52
N SER A 675 -3.49 40.46 25.36
CA SER A 675 -3.38 40.23 26.82
C SER A 675 -4.51 40.91 27.61
N ILE A 676 -5.13 40.20 28.55
CA ILE A 676 -5.91 40.80 29.67
C ILE A 676 -4.97 41.01 30.86
N THR A 677 -5.22 42.03 31.69
CA THR A 677 -4.17 42.70 32.48
C THR A 677 -4.16 42.44 33.99
N ARG A 678 -2.97 42.66 34.59
CA ARG A 678 -2.61 42.74 36.03
C ARG A 678 -2.24 41.41 36.72
N PRO A 679 -1.38 41.43 37.77
CA PRO A 679 -0.08 42.12 37.80
C PRO A 679 1.05 41.31 38.49
N ALA A 680 2.29 41.79 38.30
CA ALA A 680 3.53 41.37 38.98
C ALA A 680 4.10 39.99 38.60
N GLY A 681 5.44 39.91 38.59
CA GLY A 681 6.20 38.81 38.01
C GLY A 681 6.56 39.08 36.54
N ALA A 682 7.82 38.85 36.17
CA ALA A 682 8.25 38.82 34.78
C ALA A 682 7.87 37.45 34.19
N ILE A 683 6.62 37.35 33.73
CA ILE A 683 6.10 36.12 33.12
C ILE A 683 6.58 36.08 31.67
N PHE A 684 7.69 35.38 31.44
CA PHE A 684 7.99 34.87 30.10
C PHE A 684 6.86 33.91 29.71
N HIS A 685 6.20 34.21 28.59
CA HIS A 685 5.27 33.27 27.98
C HIS A 685 6.07 32.26 27.15
N GLY A 686 6.12 31.01 27.60
CA GLY A 686 6.49 29.87 26.76
C GLY A 686 5.43 29.69 25.68
N LEU A 687 5.54 30.46 24.60
CA LEU A 687 4.52 30.58 23.57
C LEU A 687 4.68 29.43 22.56
N ALA A 688 4.23 28.24 22.95
CA ALA A 688 4.13 27.08 22.09
C ALA A 688 3.05 27.34 21.01
N SER A 689 3.47 27.81 19.84
CA SER A 689 2.63 28.01 18.67
C SER A 689 2.61 26.75 17.81
N GLU A 690 1.52 25.99 17.87
CA GLU A 690 1.28 24.90 16.93
C GLU A 690 0.95 25.50 15.55
N THR A 691 1.95 25.60 14.69
CA THR A 691 1.82 26.11 13.31
C THR A 691 2.01 24.96 12.33
N GLN A 692 1.01 24.70 11.48
CA GLN A 692 1.12 23.71 10.40
C GLN A 692 1.74 24.39 9.18
N ILE A 693 2.92 23.92 8.77
CA ILE A 693 3.77 24.61 7.77
C ILE A 693 3.89 23.82 6.45
N PHE A 694 3.41 22.56 6.41
CA PHE A 694 3.48 21.70 5.22
C PHE A 694 2.13 21.21 4.72
N ASP A 695 2.16 20.77 3.45
CA ASP A 695 1.08 20.11 2.73
C ASP A 695 0.41 19.04 3.64
N PRO A 696 -0.93 18.88 3.62
CA PRO A 696 -1.75 18.55 4.80
C PRO A 696 -1.76 17.06 5.15
N MET A 697 -0.55 16.52 5.28
CA MET A 697 -0.20 15.14 5.01
C MET A 697 0.83 14.61 6.00
N GLU A 698 1.87 15.39 6.34
CA GLU A 698 2.76 15.08 7.48
C GLU A 698 2.62 16.15 8.58
N LYS A 699 2.13 15.73 9.75
CA LYS A 699 2.05 16.60 10.94
C LYS A 699 3.40 16.66 11.66
N ILE A 700 4.24 17.59 11.25
CA ILE A 700 5.45 17.97 12.00
C ILE A 700 5.06 19.02 13.05
N ASN A 701 5.12 18.66 14.33
CA ASN A 701 4.93 19.57 15.46
C ASN A 701 6.14 20.52 15.62
N VAL A 702 6.01 21.68 16.28
CA VAL A 702 7.11 22.66 16.42
C VAL A 702 7.19 23.24 17.83
N LEU A 703 8.28 22.98 18.58
CA LEU A 703 8.61 23.65 19.83
C LEU A 703 9.95 24.39 19.71
N VAL A 704 9.99 25.63 20.21
CA VAL A 704 11.17 26.50 20.16
C VAL A 704 11.43 27.05 21.56
N LEU A 705 12.64 26.85 22.06
CA LEU A 705 13.09 27.34 23.36
C LEU A 705 14.12 28.46 23.18
N ARG A 706 14.04 29.52 24.01
CA ARG A 706 15.00 30.62 24.02
C ARG A 706 15.67 30.72 25.37
N LEU A 707 16.99 30.56 25.41
CA LEU A 707 17.81 30.59 26.62
C LEU A 707 18.55 31.93 26.68
N SER A 708 18.42 32.65 27.80
CA SER A 708 19.07 33.95 28.02
C SER A 708 20.14 33.87 29.10
N HIS A 709 21.30 34.47 28.88
CA HIS A 709 22.40 34.52 29.84
C HIS A 709 23.04 35.91 29.89
N GLN A 710 23.01 36.51 31.08
CA GLN A 710 23.72 37.75 31.38
C GLN A 710 25.13 37.45 31.90
N ARG A 711 26.06 38.41 31.79
CA ARG A 711 27.28 38.38 32.60
C ARG A 711 26.91 38.73 34.05
N PRO A 712 27.47 38.01 35.06
CA PRO A 712 27.33 38.37 36.47
C PRO A 712 28.10 39.66 36.81
#